data_AF-A0A2K8MHG4-F1
#
_entry.id   AF-A0A2K8MHG4-F1
#
_cell.length_a   1.000
_cell.length_b   1.000
_cell.length_c   1.000
_cell.angle_alpha   90.00
_cell.angle_beta   90.00
_cell.angle_gamma   90.00
#
_symmetry.space_group_name_H-M   'P 1'
#
loop_
_entity.id
_entity.type
_entity.pdbx_description
1 polymer ?
#
loop_
_entity_poly.entity_id
_entity_poly.type
_entity_poly.pdbx_seq_one_letter_code
_entity_poly.pdbx_strand_id
1 'polypeptide(L)'
;MTPDCEAIISSISANPAQVPPPAIFADRERRVLRLAKIVAHRFAGLHAYGSADESSADFVFEPNSPITVFEGWNGSGKTSLMNSVIWCLTGKLLRPQRLPESGDAEFDCEIDRGATEEASQHKISAVTPLPSAQHWTPAVAAKTVPADTWVELTFELEDGTRLPPIRRTQSRKTSGKLEEVGPNAADLGLDPIAFNLGTTMPGLLPYLQIGNPSELGLAVAKLTGLSDLVALAKHATRARAKIAGDITKERKNELERIEADYRQHRSDLEQRISEFPEMAPATDLPVINDDPTAFVALGRHFENLKANGLAHARDVLGDTFDASDAAQRQSLEQCIAPALEQVRRLSQLPSMERLSALKLETDARQEVDSLIDRLFDEAATLEELSANPVLERRTQLYARVTGWMHEHGKAHDDHCAVCHHSLAGVIDVETGGLVADHLRQVAEDSEILSKTVAQWADAWTGKLARDLPDALRRDLQKDLPESPVAILRTALLDDLFSAESFTGVLSSLRPTVETLTDQATAELPALTEPEQRVLPTRVGAHAVKLGKTLNRLIRALAFVDWITAHRDELVAALEEVRGKADGGDGQATGLRAQLIRLDAIVKGVAPINAAIDLSKRMSTAQVAHKRKLKAIEDCGTAAAALDEIIPVGDLATAQVEGLQARLHDRAEYWRNAIYQNATTLSPKPCRTGMTPQGAIAIQVGRDGVNAPAQHVSNASALRASLLGFYLAFREHVLRTDGGLSLIILDDPQDLLDYDNRARLARALDQLAAGGAQILATTYDRSFGRILVAEARGTNRVEHRAVHPVHASRGTLETSLAIEDLDRKRKDFVSNADSAPHAQDYANQSRIFLEARLGDLFDDPAYPAFSAPTDAPTLMPLVGRLRSLVTARSNELFRSPVLSRFCDDPALADGAEPRRVLNQAHHRDANALSYVDVKNVDADLKRLRSAVERVHEEFRRYRWREPLQEAVPDNVVPLTVVTAPAFNVPIVQDIAAFSDNVPSGGSQDVGLEMLSSQWFDDKSLFYVRRDTMGFTIPAGSIAIVEAAPSSPADHDLVIGRRGTQAFARRLLRPRNGEGYSLAAEATDPRSGRPTLAFENHELDLHRVVGALFVQVPPPAGREEAVLLEGHPALGRVEVAYRVREESAVPRVMPGQIILGGAVLTSEQLDAMEGEMVAVTLEDGDSILKRIGAPLSRSMPYLRQFETIGGLGASVVLATERVEGAPDLPVMLNARLVLGVVYRS
;
A
#
# COMPACT_ATOMS: atom_id res chain seq x y z
N MET A 1 -25.06 -6.68 -6.57
CA MET A 1 -26.31 -6.46 -5.81
C MET A 1 -27.50 -7.27 -6.34
N THR A 2 -28.05 -7.04 -7.54
CA THR A 2 -29.17 -7.88 -8.05
C THR A 2 -28.81 -9.37 -8.17
N PRO A 3 -27.63 -9.74 -8.71
CA PRO A 3 -27.20 -11.15 -8.74
C PRO A 3 -27.08 -11.76 -7.34
N ASP A 4 -26.55 -10.99 -6.38
CA ASP A 4 -26.42 -11.44 -4.98
C ASP A 4 -27.79 -11.66 -4.34
N CYS A 5 -28.76 -10.77 -4.58
CA CYS A 5 -30.12 -10.92 -4.06
C CYS A 5 -30.81 -12.17 -4.62
N GLU A 6 -30.66 -12.45 -5.91
CA GLU A 6 -31.18 -13.67 -6.54
C GLU A 6 -30.49 -14.93 -5.97
N ALA A 7 -29.19 -14.89 -5.73
CA ALA A 7 -28.47 -15.98 -5.07
C ALA A 7 -28.99 -16.22 -3.64
N ILE A 8 -29.21 -15.16 -2.85
CA ILE A 8 -29.79 -15.25 -1.50
C ILE A 8 -31.18 -15.91 -1.55
N ILE A 9 -32.07 -15.47 -2.44
CA ILE A 9 -33.40 -16.06 -2.58
C ILE A 9 -33.31 -17.54 -2.98
N SER A 10 -32.41 -17.89 -3.91
CA SER A 10 -32.23 -19.28 -4.36
C SER A 10 -31.70 -20.20 -3.24
N SER A 11 -30.94 -19.65 -2.30
CA SER A 11 -30.34 -20.42 -1.21
C SER A 11 -31.33 -20.92 -0.15
N ILE A 12 -32.52 -20.31 -0.05
CA ILE A 12 -33.57 -20.71 0.91
C ILE A 12 -33.99 -22.17 0.73
N SER A 13 -33.96 -22.64 -0.52
CA SER A 13 -34.35 -24.01 -0.87
C SER A 13 -33.18 -24.99 -0.84
N ALA A 14 -31.95 -24.52 -0.57
CA ALA A 14 -30.75 -25.35 -0.56
C ALA A 14 -30.42 -25.81 0.87
N ASN A 15 -29.94 -27.04 1.01
CA ASN A 15 -29.40 -27.50 2.30
C ASN A 15 -28.14 -26.70 2.65
N PRO A 16 -28.02 -26.19 3.89
CA PRO A 16 -26.82 -25.48 4.30
C PRO A 16 -25.61 -26.40 4.18
N ALA A 17 -24.52 -25.88 3.60
CA ALA A 17 -23.24 -26.58 3.60
C ALA A 17 -22.82 -26.82 5.06
N GLN A 18 -22.22 -27.99 5.34
CA GLN A 18 -21.60 -28.24 6.65
C GLN A 18 -20.46 -27.25 6.82
N VAL A 19 -20.71 -26.19 7.59
CA VAL A 19 -19.66 -25.29 8.05
C VAL A 19 -18.85 -26.07 9.09
N PRO A 20 -17.53 -26.22 8.93
CA PRO A 20 -16.71 -26.80 10.00
C PRO A 20 -16.99 -26.03 11.28
N PRO A 21 -17.05 -26.71 12.45
CA PRO A 21 -17.27 -26.02 13.71
C PRO A 21 -16.27 -24.87 13.80
N PRO A 22 -16.70 -23.66 14.21
CA PRO A 22 -15.79 -22.54 14.36
C PRO A 22 -14.62 -23.04 15.20
N ALA A 23 -13.40 -22.76 14.76
CA ALA A 23 -12.24 -22.99 15.59
C ALA A 23 -12.52 -22.22 16.88
N ILE A 24 -12.90 -22.96 17.94
CA ILE A 24 -12.94 -22.41 19.27
C ILE A 24 -11.50 -21.96 19.45
N PHE A 25 -11.26 -20.65 19.41
CA PHE A 25 -10.02 -20.10 19.91
C PHE A 25 -10.03 -20.51 21.37
N ALA A 26 -9.43 -21.67 21.64
CA ALA A 26 -9.18 -22.15 22.98
C ALA A 26 -8.55 -20.96 23.71
N ASP A 27 -9.10 -20.65 24.89
CA ASP A 27 -8.62 -19.63 25.81
C ASP A 27 -7.09 -19.57 25.71
N ARG A 28 -6.58 -18.64 24.89
CA ARG A 28 -5.14 -18.53 24.68
C ARG A 28 -4.65 -17.96 26.00
N GLU A 29 -3.86 -18.75 26.70
CA GLU A 29 -3.26 -18.33 27.96
C GLU A 29 -2.57 -16.98 27.73
N ARG A 30 -3.10 -15.92 28.37
CA ARG A 30 -2.64 -14.55 28.17
C ARG A 30 -1.15 -14.48 28.55
N ARG A 31 -0.30 -14.13 27.58
CA ARG A 31 1.16 -13.99 27.78
C ARG A 31 1.62 -12.59 27.40
N VAL A 32 2.45 -12.01 28.26
CA VAL A 32 3.16 -10.76 27.97
C VAL A 32 4.64 -11.09 27.86
N LEU A 33 5.26 -10.74 26.73
CA LEU A 33 6.65 -11.05 26.44
C LEU A 33 7.52 -9.79 26.46
N ARG A 34 8.71 -9.90 27.03
CA ARG A 34 9.75 -8.85 27.05
C ARG A 34 10.88 -9.21 26.10
N LEU A 35 11.40 -8.24 25.34
CA LEU A 35 12.58 -8.45 24.49
C LEU A 35 13.84 -8.55 25.36
N ALA A 36 14.56 -9.65 25.24
CA ALA A 36 15.77 -9.94 26.03
C ALA A 36 17.05 -9.78 25.23
N LYS A 37 17.03 -10.09 23.93
CA LYS A 37 18.22 -10.06 23.07
C LYS A 37 17.89 -9.74 21.62
N ILE A 38 18.78 -8.97 20.99
CA ILE A 38 18.79 -8.63 19.57
C ILE A 38 20.12 -9.13 18.99
N VAL A 39 20.06 -9.89 17.90
CA VAL A 39 21.23 -10.26 17.09
C VAL A 39 20.93 -9.92 15.63
N ALA A 40 21.81 -9.17 14.97
CA ALA A 40 21.63 -8.80 13.56
C ALA A 40 22.89 -9.10 12.75
N HIS A 41 22.67 -9.53 11.51
CA HIS A 41 23.71 -9.88 10.56
C HIS A 41 23.46 -9.20 9.22
N ARG A 42 24.50 -8.53 8.69
CA ARG A 42 24.47 -7.78 7.43
C ARG A 42 23.18 -6.98 7.27
N PHE A 43 22.85 -6.15 8.26
CA PHE A 43 21.67 -5.30 8.25
C PHE A 43 22.06 -3.85 7.92
N ALA A 44 21.35 -3.24 6.98
CA ALA A 44 21.66 -1.90 6.48
C ALA A 44 21.69 -0.84 7.59
N GLY A 45 22.84 -0.17 7.73
CA GLY A 45 23.10 0.85 8.74
C GLY A 45 23.54 0.29 10.11
N LEU A 46 23.50 -1.02 10.32
CA LEU A 46 24.18 -1.69 11.44
C LEU A 46 25.51 -2.33 11.01
N HIS A 47 25.65 -2.68 9.74
CA HIS A 47 26.85 -3.31 9.20
C HIS A 47 27.33 -2.61 7.93
N ALA A 48 28.65 -2.62 7.72
CA ALA A 48 29.24 -2.51 6.40
C ALA A 48 29.01 -3.83 5.66
N TYR A 49 28.87 -3.77 4.33
CA TYR A 49 28.62 -4.97 3.52
C TYR A 49 29.75 -6.00 3.63
N GLY A 50 31.01 -5.55 3.63
CA GLY A 50 32.19 -6.41 3.58
C GLY A 50 32.47 -6.90 2.15
N SER A 51 32.82 -8.19 2.00
CA SER A 51 32.83 -8.89 0.71
C SER A 51 31.64 -9.84 0.61
N ALA A 52 31.48 -10.60 -0.48
CA ALA A 52 30.40 -11.60 -0.54
C ALA A 52 30.62 -12.75 0.48
N ASP A 53 31.87 -13.19 0.66
CA ASP A 53 32.24 -14.35 1.47
C ASP A 53 32.73 -13.99 2.88
N GLU A 54 32.98 -12.71 3.15
CA GLU A 54 33.49 -12.20 4.43
C GLU A 54 32.60 -11.06 4.93
N SER A 55 31.77 -11.36 5.93
CA SER A 55 30.85 -10.42 6.57
C SER A 55 31.49 -9.78 7.81
N SER A 56 31.06 -8.55 8.13
CA SER A 56 31.35 -7.95 9.44
C SER A 56 30.74 -8.77 10.58
N ALA A 57 31.27 -8.61 11.80
CA ALA A 57 30.77 -9.33 12.99
C ALA A 57 29.30 -9.01 13.28
N ASP A 58 28.56 -9.99 13.81
CA ASP A 58 27.15 -9.81 14.18
C ASP A 58 27.00 -8.71 15.24
N PHE A 59 25.95 -7.90 15.09
CA PHE A 59 25.58 -6.92 16.11
C PHE A 59 24.79 -7.63 17.21
N VAL A 60 25.15 -7.44 18.48
CA VAL A 60 24.46 -8.05 19.63
C VAL A 60 24.12 -6.99 20.67
N PHE A 61 22.86 -6.97 21.12
CA PHE A 61 22.41 -6.08 22.19
C PHE A 61 21.40 -6.77 23.12
N GLU A 62 21.59 -6.62 24.44
CA GLU A 62 20.71 -7.15 25.50
C GLU A 62 20.18 -5.99 26.36
N PRO A 63 18.89 -5.60 26.23
CA PRO A 63 18.33 -4.50 27.00
C PRO A 63 18.22 -4.84 28.49
N ASN A 64 18.87 -4.06 29.36
CA ASN A 64 18.95 -4.38 30.80
C ASN A 64 17.92 -3.63 31.64
N SER A 65 17.35 -2.55 31.10
CA SER A 65 16.38 -1.70 31.80
C SER A 65 15.02 -1.64 31.07
N PRO A 66 13.93 -1.30 31.78
CA PRO A 66 12.64 -1.04 31.15
C PRO A 66 12.71 0.04 30.06
N ILE A 67 13.53 1.08 30.24
CA ILE A 67 13.76 2.13 29.23
C ILE A 67 15.20 2.03 28.75
N THR A 68 15.40 1.89 27.45
CA THR A 68 16.70 2.04 26.81
C THR A 68 16.65 3.23 25.86
N VAL A 69 17.51 4.23 26.09
CA VAL A 69 17.63 5.42 25.24
C VAL A 69 18.91 5.30 24.42
N PHE A 70 18.78 5.39 23.11
CA PHE A 70 19.88 5.43 22.15
C PHE A 70 20.07 6.87 21.64
N GLU A 71 21.11 7.54 22.14
CA GLU A 71 21.49 8.89 21.73
C GLU A 71 22.57 8.86 20.63
N GLY A 72 22.40 9.67 19.60
CA GLY A 72 23.40 9.80 18.52
C GLY A 72 22.94 10.78 17.43
N TRP A 73 23.84 11.24 16.58
CA TRP A 73 23.48 12.18 15.51
C TRP A 73 22.65 11.53 14.39
N ASN A 74 22.09 12.34 13.50
CA ASN A 74 21.37 11.84 12.32
C ASN A 74 22.32 11.12 11.38
N GLY A 75 21.97 9.89 10.99
CA GLY A 75 22.85 9.01 10.21
C GLY A 75 23.79 8.12 11.02
N SER A 76 23.74 8.15 12.37
CA SER A 76 24.56 7.26 13.21
C SER A 76 24.10 5.79 13.26
N GLY A 77 22.95 5.46 12.65
CA GLY A 77 22.39 4.10 12.65
C GLY A 77 21.33 3.83 13.73
N LYS A 78 20.90 4.83 14.52
CA LYS A 78 19.85 4.67 15.55
C LYS A 78 18.54 4.09 15.02
N THR A 79 18.02 4.68 13.95
CA THR A 79 16.80 4.19 13.29
C THR A 79 17.00 2.82 12.68
N SER A 80 18.21 2.51 12.16
CA SER A 80 18.56 1.16 11.68
C SER A 80 18.54 0.12 12.80
N LEU A 81 18.99 0.49 14.00
CA LEU A 81 18.90 -0.37 15.18
C LEU A 81 17.45 -0.68 15.53
N MET A 82 16.59 0.34 15.57
CA MET A 82 15.14 0.13 15.77
C MET A 82 14.53 -0.72 14.66
N ASN A 83 14.89 -0.43 13.41
CA ASN A 83 14.43 -1.16 12.23
C ASN A 83 14.84 -2.62 12.21
N SER A 84 15.96 -3.02 12.82
CA SER A 84 16.32 -4.43 12.92
C SER A 84 15.23 -5.23 13.66
N VAL A 85 14.74 -4.68 14.79
CA VAL A 85 13.67 -5.29 15.59
C VAL A 85 12.33 -5.22 14.86
N ILE A 86 11.99 -4.06 14.31
CA ILE A 86 10.73 -3.83 13.59
C ILE A 86 10.64 -4.74 12.36
N TRP A 87 11.71 -4.84 11.57
CA TRP A 87 11.78 -5.69 10.40
C TRP A 87 11.67 -7.15 10.79
N CYS A 88 12.41 -7.62 11.81
CA CYS A 88 12.31 -9.01 12.25
C CYS A 88 10.85 -9.39 12.57
N LEU A 89 10.13 -8.56 13.31
CA LEU A 89 8.75 -8.83 13.73
C LEU A 89 7.74 -8.63 12.60
N THR A 90 7.85 -7.56 11.82
CA THR A 90 6.77 -7.11 10.92
C THR A 90 7.10 -7.18 9.44
N GLY A 91 8.36 -7.33 9.07
CA GLY A 91 8.86 -7.15 7.70
C GLY A 91 8.88 -5.70 7.22
N LYS A 92 8.49 -4.72 8.06
CA LYS A 92 8.47 -3.30 7.72
C LYS A 92 9.68 -2.55 8.27
N LEU A 93 9.96 -1.37 7.70
CA LEU A 93 11.01 -0.44 8.10
C LEU A 93 10.43 0.95 8.33
N LEU A 94 10.84 1.61 9.40
CA LEU A 94 10.61 3.05 9.59
C LEU A 94 11.47 3.85 8.63
N ARG A 95 10.86 4.86 8.01
CA ARG A 95 11.53 5.81 7.12
C ARG A 95 11.27 7.24 7.56
N PRO A 96 12.26 8.13 7.40
CA PRO A 96 12.05 9.56 7.62
C PRO A 96 10.94 10.08 6.71
N GLN A 97 9.98 10.80 7.29
CA GLN A 97 8.89 11.49 6.58
C GLN A 97 7.97 10.61 5.71
N ARG A 98 7.97 9.28 5.87
CA ARG A 98 7.11 8.35 5.14
C ARG A 98 6.52 7.28 6.06
N LEU A 99 5.41 6.70 5.61
CA LEU A 99 4.82 5.52 6.25
C LEU A 99 5.83 4.35 6.25
N PRO A 100 5.77 3.45 7.25
CA PRO A 100 6.61 2.26 7.27
C PRO A 100 6.46 1.46 5.98
N GLU A 101 7.60 1.21 5.32
CA GLU A 101 7.65 0.50 4.03
C GLU A 101 8.05 -0.95 4.22
N SER A 102 7.83 -1.78 3.21
CA SER A 102 8.23 -3.18 3.21
C SER A 102 9.74 -3.32 3.03
N GLY A 103 10.37 -4.23 3.78
CA GLY A 103 11.80 -4.53 3.72
C GLY A 103 12.24 -5.35 2.50
N ASP A 104 11.29 -5.90 1.75
CA ASP A 104 11.51 -6.63 0.49
C ASP A 104 11.55 -5.71 -0.75
N ALA A 105 11.41 -4.39 -0.57
CA ALA A 105 11.52 -3.43 -1.65
C ALA A 105 12.95 -3.44 -2.23
N GLU A 106 13.05 -3.57 -3.56
CA GLU A 106 14.30 -3.47 -4.31
C GLU A 106 14.42 -2.13 -5.02
N PHE A 107 15.64 -1.59 -5.06
CA PHE A 107 15.99 -0.40 -5.81
C PHE A 107 17.32 -0.60 -6.56
N ASP A 108 17.57 0.25 -7.56
CA ASP A 108 18.80 0.21 -8.33
C ASP A 108 19.92 0.94 -7.59
N CYS A 109 21.00 0.21 -7.31
CA CYS A 109 22.28 0.75 -6.89
C CYS A 109 23.17 0.93 -8.11
N GLU A 110 23.64 2.15 -8.30
CA GLU A 110 24.57 2.52 -9.36
C GLU A 110 26.01 2.49 -8.84
N ILE A 111 26.89 1.85 -9.59
CA ILE A 111 28.31 1.71 -9.25
C ILE A 111 29.12 2.37 -10.35
N ASP A 112 29.78 3.47 -9.98
CA ASP A 112 30.76 4.15 -10.83
C ASP A 112 31.97 3.23 -11.07
N ARG A 113 32.29 3.02 -12.35
CA ARG A 113 33.42 2.18 -12.80
C ARG A 113 34.64 2.99 -13.20
N GLY A 114 34.63 4.30 -12.93
CA GLY A 114 35.68 5.24 -13.25
C GLY A 114 35.43 5.98 -14.56
N ALA A 115 36.27 6.99 -14.84
CA ALA A 115 36.02 8.00 -15.88
C ALA A 115 35.92 7.49 -17.33
N THR A 116 36.26 6.22 -17.60
CA THR A 116 36.29 5.61 -18.93
C THR A 116 35.24 4.52 -19.14
N GLU A 117 34.48 4.14 -18.12
CA GLU A 117 33.45 3.08 -18.18
C GLU A 117 32.09 3.62 -17.73
N GLU A 118 31.01 3.15 -18.35
CA GLU A 118 29.65 3.51 -17.92
C GLU A 118 29.34 2.89 -16.56
N ALA A 119 28.60 3.62 -15.73
CA ALA A 119 28.17 3.12 -14.42
C ALA A 119 27.27 1.89 -14.58
N SER A 120 27.52 0.87 -13.76
CA SER A 120 26.74 -0.37 -13.78
C SER A 120 25.61 -0.32 -12.74
N GLN A 121 24.42 -0.79 -13.08
CA GLN A 121 23.26 -0.83 -12.18
C GLN A 121 22.95 -2.24 -11.67
N HIS A 122 22.69 -2.34 -10.35
CA HIS A 122 22.44 -3.60 -9.65
C HIS A 122 21.26 -3.46 -8.70
N LYS A 123 20.34 -4.43 -8.68
CA LYS A 123 19.26 -4.44 -7.70
C LYS A 123 19.78 -4.80 -6.30
N ILE A 124 19.38 -4.01 -5.31
CA ILE A 124 19.68 -4.22 -3.89
C ILE A 124 18.40 -4.02 -3.07
N SER A 125 18.28 -4.72 -1.93
CA SER A 125 17.14 -4.57 -1.03
C SER A 125 17.36 -3.46 0.00
N ALA A 126 16.26 -2.96 0.57
CA ALA A 126 16.27 -1.91 1.57
C ALA A 126 16.94 -2.28 2.92
N VAL A 127 17.14 -3.58 3.17
CA VAL A 127 17.78 -4.11 4.39
C VAL A 127 19.21 -4.60 4.16
N THR A 128 19.67 -4.71 2.91
CA THR A 128 21.05 -5.10 2.59
C THR A 128 21.96 -3.88 2.66
N PRO A 129 23.09 -3.92 3.40
CA PRO A 129 24.08 -2.85 3.42
C PRO A 129 24.60 -2.51 2.02
N LEU A 130 24.87 -1.23 1.77
CA LEU A 130 25.42 -0.81 0.49
C LEU A 130 26.87 -1.33 0.33
N PRO A 131 27.22 -1.97 -0.81
CA PRO A 131 28.60 -2.33 -1.12
C PRO A 131 29.49 -1.09 -1.26
N SER A 132 30.78 -1.24 -0.95
CA SER A 132 31.76 -0.15 -1.08
C SER A 132 32.82 -0.51 -2.11
N ALA A 133 33.12 0.43 -3.02
CA ALA A 133 34.16 0.29 -4.04
C ALA A 133 35.55 -0.07 -3.47
N GLN A 134 35.81 0.30 -2.21
CA GLN A 134 37.08 -0.03 -1.54
C GLN A 134 37.19 -1.50 -1.12
N HIS A 135 36.07 -2.19 -0.90
CA HIS A 135 36.04 -3.54 -0.36
C HIS A 135 35.57 -4.55 -1.39
N TRP A 136 34.39 -4.31 -1.96
CA TRP A 136 33.79 -5.21 -2.92
C TRP A 136 32.68 -4.53 -3.72
N THR A 137 32.64 -4.80 -5.01
CA THR A 137 31.50 -4.47 -5.88
C THR A 137 31.09 -5.69 -6.69
N PRO A 138 29.80 -5.86 -7.01
CA PRO A 138 29.33 -6.86 -7.96
C PRO A 138 30.06 -6.75 -9.31
N ALA A 139 30.21 -7.87 -10.02
CA ALA A 139 30.71 -7.85 -11.40
C ALA A 139 29.76 -7.09 -12.34
N VAL A 140 30.25 -6.48 -13.42
CA VAL A 140 29.44 -5.68 -14.37
C VAL A 140 28.24 -6.46 -14.92
N ALA A 141 28.40 -7.76 -15.17
CA ALA A 141 27.33 -8.62 -15.68
C ALA A 141 26.32 -9.07 -14.61
N ALA A 142 26.62 -8.87 -13.32
CA ALA A 142 25.69 -9.18 -12.24
C ALA A 142 24.51 -8.21 -12.33
N LYS A 143 23.29 -8.71 -12.06
CA LYS A 143 22.08 -7.88 -12.02
C LYS A 143 21.66 -7.48 -10.61
N THR A 144 22.20 -8.16 -9.60
CA THR A 144 21.73 -8.10 -8.22
C THR A 144 22.92 -8.18 -7.26
N VAL A 145 22.85 -7.43 -6.16
CA VAL A 145 23.74 -7.59 -5.01
C VAL A 145 23.32 -8.83 -4.22
N PRO A 146 24.21 -9.77 -3.83
CA PRO A 146 23.89 -10.88 -2.96
C PRO A 146 23.18 -10.43 -1.66
N ALA A 147 22.26 -11.25 -1.16
CA ALA A 147 21.56 -10.98 0.09
C ALA A 147 21.61 -12.22 0.99
N ASP A 148 22.02 -12.02 2.24
CA ASP A 148 22.08 -12.99 3.34
C ASP A 148 21.78 -12.33 4.70
N THR A 149 21.01 -11.24 4.67
CA THR A 149 20.63 -10.46 5.85
C THR A 149 19.69 -11.26 6.75
N TRP A 150 19.96 -11.27 8.07
CA TRP A 150 19.02 -11.80 9.05
C TRP A 150 19.06 -11.05 10.37
N VAL A 151 17.94 -11.10 11.09
CA VAL A 151 17.82 -10.58 12.45
C VAL A 151 17.12 -11.64 13.29
N GLU A 152 17.63 -11.83 14.50
CA GLU A 152 17.15 -12.77 15.49
C GLU A 152 16.82 -12.06 16.79
N LEU A 153 15.65 -12.37 17.36
CA LEU A 153 15.16 -11.80 18.61
C LEU A 153 14.86 -12.90 19.62
N THR A 154 15.30 -12.71 20.86
CA THR A 154 14.95 -13.59 21.98
C THR A 154 14.02 -12.86 22.93
N PHE A 155 12.94 -13.52 23.35
CA PHE A 155 11.96 -12.98 24.29
C PHE A 155 11.98 -13.74 25.61
N GLU A 156 11.57 -13.07 26.68
CA GLU A 156 11.37 -13.60 28.03
C GLU A 156 9.90 -13.48 28.44
N LEU A 157 9.41 -14.48 29.17
CA LEU A 157 8.11 -14.45 29.85
C LEU A 157 8.16 -13.56 31.10
N GLU A 158 6.98 -13.25 31.67
CA GLU A 158 6.89 -12.44 32.91
C GLU A 158 7.62 -13.07 34.11
N ASP A 159 7.79 -14.40 34.11
CA ASP A 159 8.53 -15.14 35.14
C ASP A 159 10.06 -15.16 34.93
N GLY A 160 10.55 -14.55 33.84
CA GLY A 160 11.97 -14.50 33.45
C GLY A 160 12.44 -15.67 32.58
N THR A 161 11.56 -16.59 32.20
CA THR A 161 11.93 -17.73 31.33
C THR A 161 12.22 -17.26 29.90
N ARG A 162 13.43 -17.51 29.40
CA ARG A 162 13.84 -17.23 28.01
C ARG A 162 13.19 -18.23 27.04
N LEU A 163 12.51 -17.70 26.02
CA LEU A 163 11.95 -18.46 24.91
C LEU A 163 13.01 -18.71 23.83
N PRO A 164 12.83 -19.72 22.96
CA PRO A 164 13.67 -19.89 21.78
C PRO A 164 13.70 -18.63 20.90
N PRO A 165 14.83 -18.34 20.25
CA PRO A 165 14.92 -17.17 19.37
C PRO A 165 14.00 -17.31 18.15
N ILE A 166 13.40 -16.19 17.75
CA ILE A 166 12.70 -16.07 16.47
C ILE A 166 13.55 -15.27 15.49
N ARG A 167 13.51 -15.63 14.21
CA ARG A 167 14.39 -15.05 13.20
C ARG A 167 13.62 -14.65 11.94
N ARG A 168 14.01 -13.52 11.35
CA ARG A 168 13.69 -13.18 9.96
C ARG A 168 14.96 -13.21 9.12
N THR A 169 14.88 -13.81 7.94
CA THR A 169 15.99 -13.94 7.01
C THR A 169 15.55 -13.49 5.62
N GLN A 170 16.41 -12.73 4.94
CA GLN A 170 16.25 -12.36 3.54
C GLN A 170 17.43 -12.90 2.75
N SER A 171 17.12 -13.66 1.70
CA SER A 171 18.11 -14.26 0.80
C SER A 171 17.68 -14.12 -0.66
N ARG A 172 18.53 -14.54 -1.60
CA ARG A 172 18.15 -14.62 -3.02
C ARG A 172 18.04 -16.07 -3.49
N LYS A 173 17.00 -16.35 -4.28
CA LYS A 173 16.87 -17.62 -5.02
C LYS A 173 17.90 -17.68 -6.14
N THR A 174 18.12 -18.89 -6.68
CA THR A 174 18.92 -19.09 -7.91
C THR A 174 18.44 -18.28 -9.11
N SER A 175 17.17 -17.85 -9.12
CA SER A 175 16.60 -16.94 -10.13
C SER A 175 16.95 -15.46 -9.94
N GLY A 176 17.66 -15.10 -8.86
CA GLY A 176 18.01 -13.72 -8.49
C GLY A 176 16.91 -12.97 -7.73
N LYS A 177 15.70 -13.52 -7.59
CA LYS A 177 14.60 -12.90 -6.81
C LYS A 177 14.85 -12.99 -5.30
N LEU A 178 14.43 -11.96 -4.57
CA LEU A 178 14.41 -11.98 -3.10
C LEU A 178 13.43 -13.03 -2.57
N GLU A 179 13.84 -13.65 -1.47
CA GLU A 179 13.04 -14.52 -0.63
C GLU A 179 13.20 -14.04 0.81
N GLU A 180 12.07 -13.71 1.45
CA GLU A 180 12.04 -13.30 2.85
C GLU A 180 11.22 -14.32 3.65
N VAL A 181 11.82 -14.85 4.70
CA VAL A 181 11.19 -15.81 5.64
C VAL A 181 11.15 -15.14 7.00
N GLY A 182 9.94 -14.83 7.48
CA GLY A 182 9.71 -14.17 8.76
C GLY A 182 9.09 -15.09 9.82
N PRO A 183 9.16 -14.69 11.10
CA PRO A 183 8.59 -15.46 12.20
C PRO A 183 7.06 -15.34 12.25
N ASN A 184 6.39 -16.36 12.81
CA ASN A 184 4.95 -16.33 13.05
C ASN A 184 4.66 -15.99 14.51
N ALA A 185 3.79 -15.00 14.76
CA ALA A 185 3.38 -14.62 16.11
C ALA A 185 2.77 -15.79 16.90
N ALA A 186 2.14 -16.73 16.20
CA ALA A 186 1.59 -17.95 16.81
C ALA A 186 2.66 -18.83 17.47
N ASP A 187 3.91 -18.81 16.99
CA ASP A 187 5.03 -19.57 17.56
C ASP A 187 5.41 -19.05 18.96
N LEU A 188 5.09 -17.79 19.24
CA LEU A 188 5.23 -17.14 20.55
C LEU A 188 3.93 -17.16 21.36
N GLY A 189 2.86 -17.80 20.86
CA GLY A 189 1.54 -17.79 21.47
C GLY A 189 0.82 -16.45 21.40
N LEU A 190 1.21 -15.55 20.48
CA LEU A 190 0.65 -14.20 20.35
C LEU A 190 -0.29 -14.06 19.14
N ASP A 191 -1.15 -13.04 19.18
CA ASP A 191 -1.88 -12.58 17.99
C ASP A 191 -0.94 -11.84 17.02
N PRO A 192 -1.09 -11.99 15.68
CA PRO A 192 -0.29 -11.24 14.70
C PRO A 192 -0.24 -9.72 14.89
N ILE A 193 -1.26 -9.11 15.48
CA ILE A 193 -1.24 -7.67 15.76
C ILE A 193 -0.27 -7.27 16.87
N ALA A 194 0.08 -8.18 17.77
CA ALA A 194 1.01 -7.93 18.87
C ALA A 194 2.39 -7.50 18.35
N PHE A 195 2.79 -8.00 17.18
CA PHE A 195 4.02 -7.59 16.51
C PHE A 195 3.99 -6.12 16.09
N ASN A 196 2.84 -5.60 15.65
CA ASN A 196 2.69 -4.23 15.13
C ASN A 196 2.46 -3.20 16.24
N LEU A 197 1.77 -3.60 17.31
CA LEU A 197 1.30 -2.71 18.37
C LEU A 197 2.45 -1.91 18.99
N GLY A 198 3.55 -2.55 19.34
CA GLY A 198 4.72 -1.89 19.92
C GLY A 198 5.77 -1.40 18.91
N THR A 199 5.59 -1.61 17.60
CA THR A 199 6.66 -1.43 16.61
C THR A 199 6.28 -0.43 15.51
N THR A 200 5.44 -0.84 14.56
CA THR A 200 5.04 -0.05 13.39
C THR A 200 4.01 1.01 13.76
N MET A 201 3.09 0.72 14.70
CA MET A 201 2.04 1.66 15.10
C MET A 201 2.55 2.99 15.67
N PRO A 202 3.56 3.01 16.58
CA PRO A 202 4.20 4.26 16.97
C PRO A 202 4.77 5.06 15.79
N GLY A 203 5.42 4.39 14.85
CA GLY A 203 6.00 5.01 13.66
C GLY A 203 4.96 5.55 12.66
N LEU A 204 3.70 5.14 12.76
CA LEU A 204 2.59 5.69 11.96
C LEU A 204 2.07 7.02 12.51
N LEU A 205 2.24 7.27 13.82
CA LEU A 205 1.65 8.43 14.50
C LEU A 205 1.96 9.78 13.84
N PRO A 206 3.17 10.05 13.28
CA PRO A 206 3.47 11.27 12.53
C PRO A 206 2.70 11.43 11.21
N TYR A 207 2.09 10.37 10.68
CA TYR A 207 1.45 10.37 9.35
C TYR A 207 -0.07 10.22 9.40
N LEU A 208 -0.61 9.85 10.55
CA LEU A 208 -2.06 9.72 10.74
C LEU A 208 -2.78 11.06 10.53
N GLN A 209 -3.77 11.04 9.65
CA GLN A 209 -4.73 12.13 9.45
C GLN A 209 -6.03 11.80 10.18
N ILE A 210 -6.44 12.67 11.10
CA ILE A 210 -7.68 12.50 11.85
C ILE A 210 -8.87 12.70 10.90
N GLY A 211 -9.86 11.82 11.02
CA GLY A 211 -11.03 11.76 10.13
C GLY A 211 -10.90 10.81 8.95
N ASN A 212 -9.69 10.32 8.64
CA ASN A 212 -9.45 9.37 7.55
C ASN A 212 -9.16 7.95 8.10
N PRO A 213 -9.51 6.89 7.34
CA PRO A 213 -9.08 5.53 7.67
C PRO A 213 -7.56 5.44 7.81
N SER A 214 -7.10 4.67 8.78
CA SER A 214 -5.67 4.49 9.03
C SER A 214 -5.33 3.05 9.38
N GLU A 215 -4.08 2.63 9.23
CA GLU A 215 -3.64 1.30 9.68
C GLU A 215 -3.92 1.10 11.18
N LEU A 216 -3.73 2.12 12.03
CA LEU A 216 -4.09 2.06 13.46
C LEU A 216 -5.58 1.84 13.66
N GLY A 217 -6.43 2.59 12.97
CA GLY A 217 -7.88 2.42 13.13
C GLY A 217 -8.41 1.14 12.48
N LEU A 218 -7.82 0.68 11.38
CA LEU A 218 -8.12 -0.63 10.77
C LEU A 218 -7.70 -1.78 11.69
N ALA A 219 -6.55 -1.65 12.35
CA ALA A 219 -6.06 -2.60 13.34
C ALA A 219 -7.02 -2.73 14.54
N VAL A 220 -7.50 -1.61 15.07
CA VAL A 220 -8.54 -1.60 16.12
C VAL A 220 -9.85 -2.22 15.60
N ALA A 221 -10.27 -1.89 14.39
CA ALA A 221 -11.50 -2.44 13.78
C ALA A 221 -11.41 -3.96 13.54
N LYS A 222 -10.23 -4.45 13.16
CA LYS A 222 -9.94 -5.87 12.92
C LYS A 222 -9.83 -6.67 14.22
N LEU A 223 -9.12 -6.17 15.23
CA LEU A 223 -9.00 -6.81 16.54
C LEU A 223 -10.35 -7.01 17.22
N THR A 224 -11.26 -6.07 17.01
CA THR A 224 -12.60 -6.15 17.57
C THR A 224 -13.53 -7.05 16.76
N GLY A 225 -13.19 -7.36 15.49
CA GLY A 225 -14.04 -8.14 14.57
C GLY A 225 -15.33 -7.41 14.14
N LEU A 226 -15.46 -6.12 14.47
CA LEU A 226 -16.73 -5.39 14.38
C LEU A 226 -16.96 -4.78 13.00
N SER A 227 -15.90 -4.53 12.21
CA SER A 227 -16.02 -3.99 10.86
C SER A 227 -16.82 -4.89 9.94
N ASP A 228 -16.55 -6.20 10.02
CA ASP A 228 -17.10 -7.20 9.11
C ASP A 228 -18.57 -7.46 9.45
N LEU A 229 -18.91 -7.42 10.74
CA LEU A 229 -20.28 -7.50 11.23
C LEU A 229 -21.12 -6.28 10.81
N VAL A 230 -20.57 -5.07 10.91
CA VAL A 230 -21.26 -3.84 10.46
C VAL A 230 -21.42 -3.83 8.92
N ALA A 231 -20.42 -4.29 8.18
CA ALA A 231 -20.49 -4.41 6.72
C ALA A 231 -21.54 -5.45 6.29
N LEU A 232 -21.57 -6.60 6.96
CA LEU A 232 -22.57 -7.65 6.77
C LEU A 232 -23.97 -7.11 7.02
N ALA A 233 -24.20 -6.44 8.14
CA ALA A 233 -25.49 -5.85 8.47
C ALA A 233 -25.94 -4.81 7.43
N LYS A 234 -25.04 -3.91 6.99
CA LYS A 234 -25.35 -2.94 5.91
C LYS A 234 -25.72 -3.63 4.60
N HIS A 235 -25.01 -4.70 4.24
CA HIS A 235 -25.33 -5.47 3.04
C HIS A 235 -26.70 -6.16 3.19
N ALA A 236 -26.95 -6.78 4.34
CA ALA A 236 -28.23 -7.40 4.68
C ALA A 236 -29.39 -6.39 4.60
N THR A 237 -29.25 -5.18 5.15
CA THR A 237 -30.27 -4.11 5.06
C THR A 237 -30.58 -3.75 3.60
N ARG A 238 -29.54 -3.58 2.77
CA ARG A 238 -29.71 -3.23 1.35
C ARG A 238 -30.35 -4.36 0.55
N ALA A 239 -29.89 -5.60 0.76
CA ALA A 239 -30.44 -6.79 0.12
C ALA A 239 -31.90 -6.98 0.51
N ARG A 240 -32.22 -6.87 1.81
CA ARG A 240 -33.58 -6.95 2.34
C ARG A 240 -34.50 -5.91 1.72
N ALA A 241 -34.08 -4.65 1.67
CA ALA A 241 -34.86 -3.58 1.04
C ALA A 241 -35.14 -3.85 -0.44
N LYS A 242 -34.14 -4.35 -1.18
CA LYS A 242 -34.28 -4.68 -2.60
C LYS A 242 -35.16 -5.90 -2.86
N ILE A 243 -35.03 -6.95 -2.04
CA ILE A 243 -35.81 -8.18 -2.14
C ILE A 243 -37.28 -7.89 -1.82
N ALA A 244 -37.57 -7.24 -0.68
CA ALA A 244 -38.93 -6.92 -0.26
C ALA A 244 -39.60 -5.84 -1.12
N GLY A 245 -38.81 -4.96 -1.74
CA GLY A 245 -39.27 -3.90 -2.64
C GLY A 245 -39.33 -4.35 -4.09
N ASP A 246 -38.32 -3.94 -4.87
CA ASP A 246 -38.31 -4.04 -6.34
C ASP A 246 -38.53 -5.47 -6.84
N ILE A 247 -37.81 -6.45 -6.30
CA ILE A 247 -37.85 -7.85 -6.79
C ILE A 247 -39.22 -8.47 -6.50
N THR A 248 -39.75 -8.29 -5.28
CA THR A 248 -41.08 -8.79 -4.93
C THR A 248 -42.17 -8.10 -5.75
N LYS A 249 -42.05 -6.79 -6.02
CA LYS A 249 -43.00 -6.05 -6.84
C LYS A 249 -42.98 -6.53 -8.30
N GLU A 250 -41.81 -6.72 -8.89
CA GLU A 250 -41.67 -7.27 -10.25
C GLU A 250 -42.30 -8.67 -10.36
N ARG A 251 -42.03 -9.55 -9.38
CA ARG A 251 -42.62 -10.89 -9.35
C ARG A 251 -44.15 -10.87 -9.18
N LYS A 252 -44.71 -9.93 -8.41
CA LYS A 252 -46.17 -9.72 -8.29
C LYS A 252 -46.79 -9.25 -9.60
N ASN A 253 -46.17 -8.29 -10.29
CA ASN A 253 -46.65 -7.84 -11.60
C ASN A 253 -46.66 -8.99 -12.63
N GLU A 254 -45.63 -9.84 -12.61
CA GLU A 254 -45.61 -11.04 -13.45
C GLU A 254 -46.70 -12.06 -13.08
N LEU A 255 -46.99 -12.24 -11.78
CA LEU A 255 -48.08 -13.10 -11.32
C LEU A 255 -49.44 -12.59 -11.85
N GLU A 256 -49.70 -11.29 -11.76
CA GLU A 256 -50.91 -10.65 -12.30
C GLU A 256 -51.04 -10.88 -13.83
N ARG A 257 -49.92 -10.84 -14.56
CA ARG A 257 -49.90 -11.14 -16.00
C ARG A 257 -50.28 -12.59 -16.27
N ILE A 258 -49.72 -13.54 -15.52
CA ILE A 258 -50.06 -14.98 -15.65
C ILE A 258 -51.55 -15.22 -15.38
N GLU A 259 -52.12 -14.54 -14.37
CA GLU A 259 -53.56 -14.62 -14.08
C GLU A 259 -54.44 -14.00 -15.17
N ALA A 260 -53.97 -12.94 -15.84
CA ALA A 260 -54.66 -12.36 -16.99
C ALA A 260 -54.62 -13.31 -18.21
N ASP A 261 -53.45 -13.88 -18.52
CA ASP A 261 -53.28 -14.83 -19.62
C ASP A 261 -54.15 -16.08 -19.42
N TYR A 262 -54.20 -16.60 -18.18
CA TYR A 262 -55.08 -17.71 -17.82
C TYR A 262 -56.56 -17.40 -18.09
N ARG A 263 -57.04 -16.23 -17.63
CA ARG A 263 -58.42 -15.80 -17.83
C ARG A 263 -58.76 -15.68 -19.31
N GLN A 264 -57.84 -15.17 -20.12
CA GLN A 264 -58.02 -15.11 -21.57
C GLN A 264 -58.16 -16.51 -22.17
N HIS A 265 -57.23 -17.43 -21.88
CA HIS A 265 -57.27 -18.79 -22.40
C HIS A 265 -58.54 -19.55 -22.00
N ARG A 266 -59.01 -19.35 -20.77
CA ARG A 266 -60.28 -19.91 -20.30
C ARG A 266 -61.47 -19.32 -21.06
N SER A 267 -61.53 -18.00 -21.24
CA SER A 267 -62.60 -17.34 -21.98
C SER A 267 -62.64 -17.80 -23.45
N ASP A 268 -61.49 -17.95 -24.09
CA ASP A 268 -61.39 -18.45 -25.46
C ASP A 268 -61.92 -19.90 -25.56
N LEU A 269 -61.65 -20.73 -24.54
CA LEU A 269 -62.15 -22.10 -24.48
C LEU A 269 -63.67 -22.14 -24.25
N GLU A 270 -64.20 -21.30 -23.36
CA GLU A 270 -65.65 -21.14 -23.14
C GLU A 270 -66.37 -20.72 -24.43
N GLN A 271 -65.81 -19.74 -25.16
CA GLN A 271 -66.35 -19.32 -26.45
C GLN A 271 -66.36 -20.50 -27.44
N ARG A 272 -65.27 -21.26 -27.53
CA ARG A 272 -65.20 -22.41 -28.44
C ARG A 272 -66.24 -23.48 -28.09
N ILE A 273 -66.44 -23.78 -26.80
CA ILE A 273 -67.47 -24.73 -26.35
C ILE A 273 -68.87 -24.22 -26.70
N SER A 274 -69.11 -22.90 -26.64
CA SER A 274 -70.40 -22.33 -27.05
C SER A 274 -70.65 -22.47 -28.57
N GLU A 275 -69.61 -22.36 -29.39
CA GLU A 275 -69.68 -22.57 -30.85
C GLU A 275 -69.96 -24.05 -31.20
N PHE A 276 -69.48 -24.98 -30.37
CA PHE A 276 -69.61 -26.43 -30.56
C PHE A 276 -70.07 -27.13 -29.26
N PRO A 277 -71.37 -27.12 -28.93
CA PRO A 277 -71.86 -27.61 -27.64
C PRO A 277 -71.56 -29.09 -27.34
N GLU A 278 -71.41 -29.91 -28.38
CA GLU A 278 -71.17 -31.36 -28.25
C GLU A 278 -69.80 -31.72 -27.65
N MET A 279 -68.84 -30.78 -27.62
CA MET A 279 -67.53 -31.01 -26.99
C MET A 279 -67.45 -30.60 -25.51
N ALA A 280 -68.54 -30.07 -24.94
CA ALA A 280 -68.56 -29.62 -23.56
C ALA A 280 -68.17 -30.74 -22.57
N PRO A 281 -67.23 -30.49 -21.63
CA PRO A 281 -66.93 -31.44 -20.56
C PRO A 281 -68.10 -31.55 -19.57
N ALA A 282 -68.23 -32.71 -18.92
CA ALA A 282 -69.26 -32.94 -17.90
C ALA A 282 -69.04 -32.15 -16.60
N THR A 283 -67.81 -31.67 -16.38
CA THR A 283 -67.42 -30.84 -15.24
C THR A 283 -67.08 -29.44 -15.72
N ASP A 284 -67.31 -28.44 -14.85
CA ASP A 284 -66.95 -27.05 -15.12
C ASP A 284 -65.46 -26.88 -15.45
N LEU A 285 -65.13 -25.85 -16.22
CA LEU A 285 -63.74 -25.54 -16.55
C LEU A 285 -62.97 -25.10 -15.28
N PRO A 286 -61.73 -25.57 -15.10
CA PRO A 286 -60.96 -25.31 -13.90
C PRO A 286 -60.68 -23.81 -13.70
N VAL A 287 -60.52 -23.41 -12.45
CA VAL A 287 -59.92 -22.12 -12.06
C VAL A 287 -58.42 -22.31 -11.79
N ILE A 288 -57.63 -21.23 -11.88
CA ILE A 288 -56.16 -21.31 -11.82
C ILE A 288 -55.61 -21.96 -10.54
N ASN A 289 -56.36 -21.91 -9.44
CA ASN A 289 -55.99 -22.49 -8.14
C ASN A 289 -56.41 -23.94 -7.96
N ASP A 290 -57.13 -24.54 -8.91
CA ASP A 290 -57.57 -25.93 -8.82
C ASP A 290 -56.39 -26.92 -8.79
N ASP A 291 -56.69 -28.14 -8.37
CA ASP A 291 -55.72 -29.23 -8.37
C ASP A 291 -55.22 -29.55 -9.80
N PRO A 292 -53.93 -29.85 -10.01
CA PRO A 292 -53.40 -30.20 -11.34
C PRO A 292 -54.16 -31.34 -12.03
N THR A 293 -54.77 -32.25 -11.27
CA THR A 293 -55.59 -33.35 -11.82
C THR A 293 -56.80 -32.86 -12.62
N ALA A 294 -57.37 -31.70 -12.29
CA ALA A 294 -58.50 -31.11 -13.04
C ALA A 294 -58.09 -30.70 -14.47
N PHE A 295 -56.88 -30.14 -14.63
CA PHE A 295 -56.33 -29.78 -15.94
C PHE A 295 -55.96 -31.02 -16.78
N VAL A 296 -55.43 -32.06 -16.13
CA VAL A 296 -55.14 -33.35 -16.77
C VAL A 296 -56.42 -34.04 -17.22
N ALA A 297 -57.49 -34.00 -16.41
CA ALA A 297 -58.79 -34.53 -16.77
C ALA A 297 -59.41 -33.80 -17.95
N LEU A 298 -59.32 -32.46 -17.98
CA LEU A 298 -59.79 -31.64 -19.09
C LEU A 298 -59.05 -31.96 -20.40
N GLY A 299 -57.72 -32.09 -20.36
CA GLY A 299 -56.95 -32.51 -21.52
C GLY A 299 -57.34 -33.91 -22.02
N ARG A 300 -57.54 -34.86 -21.10
CA ARG A 300 -57.99 -36.23 -21.43
C ARG A 300 -59.38 -36.27 -22.06
N HIS A 301 -60.31 -35.41 -21.61
CA HIS A 301 -61.65 -35.30 -22.20
C HIS A 301 -61.59 -34.95 -23.69
N PHE A 302 -60.86 -33.89 -24.05
CA PHE A 302 -60.74 -33.49 -25.45
C PHE A 302 -59.94 -34.49 -26.29
N GLU A 303 -58.92 -35.16 -25.72
CA GLU A 303 -58.19 -36.23 -26.40
C GLU A 303 -59.10 -37.44 -26.72
N ASN A 304 -59.98 -37.83 -25.79
CA ASN A 304 -60.96 -38.90 -26.02
C ASN A 304 -62.00 -38.51 -27.08
N LEU A 305 -62.50 -37.27 -27.05
CA LEU A 305 -63.41 -36.75 -28.08
C LEU A 305 -62.75 -36.76 -29.47
N LYS A 306 -61.48 -36.37 -29.54
CA LYS A 306 -60.70 -36.41 -30.79
C LYS A 306 -60.53 -37.85 -31.30
N ALA A 307 -60.25 -38.81 -30.42
CA ALA A 307 -60.16 -40.22 -30.78
C ALA A 307 -61.49 -40.74 -31.36
N ASN A 308 -62.62 -40.38 -30.76
CA ASN A 308 -63.94 -40.76 -31.26
C ASN A 308 -64.24 -40.12 -32.63
N GLY A 309 -63.93 -38.84 -32.81
CA GLY A 309 -64.17 -38.14 -34.08
C GLY A 309 -63.33 -38.67 -35.25
N LEU A 310 -62.13 -39.19 -34.98
CA LEU A 310 -61.25 -39.79 -35.99
C LEU A 310 -61.50 -41.28 -36.23
N ALA A 311 -62.34 -41.95 -35.43
CA ALA A 311 -62.61 -43.39 -35.56
C ALA A 311 -63.13 -43.79 -36.96
N HIS A 312 -63.90 -42.91 -37.61
CA HIS A 312 -64.41 -43.12 -38.97
C HIS A 312 -63.32 -43.15 -40.05
N ALA A 313 -62.08 -42.74 -39.76
CA ALA A 313 -60.98 -42.85 -40.70
C ALA A 313 -60.55 -44.32 -40.93
N ARG A 314 -60.89 -45.23 -40.01
CA ARG A 314 -60.71 -46.69 -40.15
C ARG A 314 -61.42 -47.25 -41.39
N ASP A 315 -62.56 -46.67 -41.78
CA ASP A 315 -63.32 -47.09 -42.96
C ASP A 315 -62.54 -46.90 -44.28
N VAL A 316 -61.51 -46.05 -44.29
CA VAL A 316 -60.68 -45.77 -45.47
C VAL A 316 -59.28 -46.38 -45.32
N LEU A 317 -58.71 -46.36 -44.11
CA LEU A 317 -57.33 -46.77 -43.86
C LEU A 317 -57.18 -48.24 -43.46
N GLY A 318 -58.29 -48.94 -43.24
CA GLY A 318 -58.34 -50.34 -42.83
C GLY A 318 -58.17 -50.55 -41.33
N ASP A 319 -58.29 -51.82 -40.91
CA ASP A 319 -58.24 -52.24 -39.50
C ASP A 319 -56.92 -51.97 -38.78
N THR A 320 -55.87 -51.61 -39.53
CA THR A 320 -54.57 -51.23 -39.00
C THR A 320 -54.54 -49.83 -38.39
N PHE A 321 -55.52 -48.97 -38.68
CA PHE A 321 -55.61 -47.64 -38.09
C PHE A 321 -56.33 -47.69 -36.73
N ASP A 322 -55.63 -47.26 -35.68
CA ASP A 322 -56.17 -47.13 -34.33
C ASP A 322 -56.35 -45.65 -33.96
N ALA A 323 -57.60 -45.20 -33.90
CA ALA A 323 -57.94 -43.83 -33.52
C ALA A 323 -57.63 -43.52 -32.03
N SER A 324 -57.37 -44.53 -31.20
CA SER A 324 -56.91 -44.32 -29.82
C SER A 324 -55.39 -44.06 -29.73
N ASP A 325 -54.62 -44.40 -30.78
CA ASP A 325 -53.18 -44.14 -30.86
C ASP A 325 -52.92 -42.68 -31.25
N ALA A 326 -52.27 -41.93 -30.34
CA ALA A 326 -51.95 -40.53 -30.55
C ALA A 326 -50.97 -40.29 -31.72
N ALA A 327 -50.02 -41.21 -31.95
CA ALA A 327 -49.04 -41.08 -33.02
C ALA A 327 -49.69 -41.25 -34.40
N GLN A 328 -50.64 -42.19 -34.51
CA GLN A 328 -51.39 -42.42 -35.75
C GLN A 328 -52.35 -41.28 -36.06
N ARG A 329 -53.07 -40.75 -35.05
CA ARG A 329 -53.91 -39.55 -35.21
C ARG A 329 -53.10 -38.36 -35.73
N GLN A 330 -51.96 -38.11 -35.10
CA GLN A 330 -51.09 -37.00 -35.49
C GLN A 330 -50.51 -37.18 -36.91
N SER A 331 -50.06 -38.39 -37.25
CA SER A 331 -49.59 -38.71 -38.61
C SER A 331 -50.68 -38.45 -39.66
N LEU A 332 -51.92 -38.88 -39.40
CA LEU A 332 -53.04 -38.64 -40.31
C LEU A 332 -53.30 -37.14 -40.53
N GLU A 333 -53.40 -36.35 -39.46
CA GLU A 333 -53.66 -34.91 -39.55
C GLU A 333 -52.55 -34.14 -40.28
N GLN A 334 -51.29 -34.53 -40.08
CA GLN A 334 -50.14 -33.87 -40.70
C GLN A 334 -49.97 -34.25 -42.16
N CYS A 335 -50.22 -35.51 -42.51
CA CYS A 335 -49.95 -36.03 -43.85
C CYS A 335 -51.09 -35.79 -44.85
N ILE A 336 -52.34 -35.61 -44.41
CA ILE A 336 -53.50 -35.60 -45.32
C ILE A 336 -53.51 -34.45 -46.34
N ALA A 337 -53.22 -33.23 -45.90
CA ALA A 337 -53.18 -32.07 -46.80
C ALA A 337 -51.97 -32.12 -47.76
N PRO A 338 -50.75 -32.44 -47.30
CA PRO A 338 -49.61 -32.71 -48.19
C PRO A 338 -49.87 -33.85 -49.20
N ALA A 339 -50.54 -34.94 -48.78
CA ALA A 339 -50.85 -36.06 -49.66
C ALA A 339 -51.85 -35.66 -50.77
N LEU A 340 -52.87 -34.87 -50.44
CA LEU A 340 -53.80 -34.32 -51.44
C LEU A 340 -53.09 -33.44 -52.47
N GLU A 341 -52.10 -32.65 -52.06
CA GLU A 341 -51.31 -31.83 -52.97
C GLU A 341 -50.34 -32.67 -53.81
N GLN A 342 -49.72 -33.70 -53.24
CA GLN A 342 -48.84 -34.64 -53.95
C GLN A 342 -49.59 -35.36 -55.08
N VAL A 343 -50.84 -35.79 -54.84
CA VAL A 343 -51.70 -36.44 -55.86
C VAL A 343 -52.13 -35.47 -56.97
N ARG A 344 -52.17 -34.16 -56.72
CA ARG A 344 -52.39 -33.16 -57.78
C ARG A 344 -51.16 -33.00 -58.67
N ARG A 345 -49.97 -33.34 -58.18
CA ARG A 345 -48.68 -33.14 -58.84
C ARG A 345 -48.00 -34.45 -59.25
N LEU A 346 -48.74 -35.51 -59.53
CA LEU A 346 -48.18 -36.81 -59.95
C LEU A 346 -47.22 -36.70 -61.15
N SER A 347 -47.43 -35.73 -62.04
CA SER A 347 -46.53 -35.48 -63.18
C SER A 347 -45.11 -35.06 -62.78
N GLN A 348 -44.90 -34.59 -61.54
CA GLN A 348 -43.61 -34.17 -60.99
C GLN A 348 -42.86 -35.32 -60.28
N LEU A 349 -43.42 -36.53 -60.27
CA LEU A 349 -42.71 -37.69 -59.73
C LEU A 349 -41.52 -38.02 -60.64
N PRO A 350 -40.36 -38.42 -60.09
CA PRO A 350 -39.14 -38.65 -60.87
C PRO A 350 -39.34 -39.56 -62.10
N SER A 351 -40.08 -40.66 -61.96
CA SER A 351 -40.35 -41.58 -63.07
C SER A 351 -41.36 -41.00 -64.07
N MET A 352 -42.32 -40.17 -63.64
CA MET A 352 -43.24 -39.45 -64.55
C MET A 352 -42.54 -38.33 -65.33
N GLU A 353 -41.65 -37.58 -64.67
CA GLU A 353 -40.81 -36.60 -65.33
C GLU A 353 -39.92 -37.26 -66.38
N ARG A 354 -39.31 -38.41 -66.03
CA ARG A 354 -38.53 -39.22 -66.99
C ARG A 354 -39.37 -39.66 -68.18
N LEU A 355 -40.59 -40.17 -67.96
CA LEU A 355 -41.50 -40.56 -69.03
C LEU A 355 -41.87 -39.37 -69.93
N SER A 356 -42.11 -38.20 -69.34
CA SER A 356 -42.44 -36.96 -70.08
C SER A 356 -41.27 -36.37 -70.85
N ALA A 357 -40.04 -36.56 -70.36
CA ALA A 357 -38.82 -36.05 -70.97
C ALA A 357 -38.40 -36.85 -72.21
N LEU A 358 -38.86 -38.10 -72.35
CA LEU A 358 -38.67 -38.94 -73.53
C LEU A 358 -39.63 -38.55 -74.66
N LYS A 359 -39.54 -37.30 -75.11
CA LYS A 359 -40.24 -36.75 -76.27
C LYS A 359 -39.25 -36.02 -77.16
N LEU A 360 -39.33 -36.24 -78.47
CA LEU A 360 -38.57 -35.50 -79.47
C LEU A 360 -39.53 -34.81 -80.44
N GLU A 361 -39.16 -33.61 -80.85
CA GLU A 361 -39.82 -32.93 -81.97
C GLU A 361 -39.33 -33.54 -83.30
N THR A 362 -40.17 -33.47 -84.34
CA THR A 362 -39.94 -34.15 -85.63
C THR A 362 -38.62 -33.75 -86.29
N ASP A 363 -38.24 -32.46 -86.22
CA ASP A 363 -37.00 -31.95 -86.81
C ASP A 363 -35.77 -32.50 -86.07
N ALA A 364 -35.81 -32.53 -84.74
CA ALA A 364 -34.74 -33.11 -83.92
C ALA A 364 -34.60 -34.63 -84.15
N ARG A 365 -35.72 -35.34 -84.40
CA ARG A 365 -35.70 -36.76 -84.77
C ARG A 365 -34.96 -36.99 -86.09
N GLN A 366 -35.22 -36.14 -87.10
CA GLN A 366 -34.56 -36.21 -88.42
C GLN A 366 -33.08 -35.84 -88.36
N GLU A 367 -32.69 -34.88 -87.51
CA GLU A 367 -31.28 -34.53 -87.29
C GLU A 367 -30.49 -35.70 -86.69
N VAL A 368 -31.09 -36.43 -85.74
CA VAL A 368 -30.48 -37.63 -85.15
C VAL A 368 -30.33 -38.74 -86.18
N ASP A 369 -31.34 -38.99 -87.03
CA ASP A 369 -31.23 -39.96 -88.13
C ASP A 369 -30.11 -39.58 -89.10
N SER A 370 -30.05 -38.31 -89.52
CA SER A 370 -29.01 -37.79 -90.41
C SER A 370 -27.60 -37.89 -89.81
N LEU A 371 -27.49 -37.86 -88.49
CA LEU A 371 -26.23 -38.00 -87.78
C LEU A 371 -25.82 -39.48 -87.68
N ILE A 372 -26.77 -40.40 -87.52
CA ILE A 372 -26.54 -41.84 -87.60
C ILE A 372 -26.12 -42.23 -89.02
N ASP A 373 -26.79 -41.73 -90.06
CA ASP A 373 -26.49 -42.09 -91.45
C ASP A 373 -25.08 -41.60 -91.86
N ARG A 374 -24.71 -40.35 -91.51
CA ARG A 374 -23.33 -39.84 -91.73
C ARG A 374 -22.25 -40.69 -91.05
N LEU A 375 -22.53 -41.20 -89.84
CA LEU A 375 -21.60 -42.09 -89.14
C LEU A 375 -21.36 -43.37 -89.95
N PHE A 376 -22.40 -43.93 -90.57
CA PHE A 376 -22.26 -45.11 -91.42
C PHE A 376 -21.51 -44.81 -92.73
N ASP A 377 -21.73 -43.65 -93.34
CA ASP A 377 -21.02 -43.25 -94.55
C ASP A 377 -19.50 -43.13 -94.30
N GLU A 378 -19.09 -42.43 -93.24
CA GLU A 378 -17.66 -42.31 -92.88
C GLU A 378 -17.03 -43.67 -92.51
N ALA A 379 -17.79 -44.54 -91.84
CA ALA A 379 -17.34 -45.88 -91.51
C ALA A 379 -17.05 -46.69 -92.80
N ALA A 380 -17.84 -46.52 -93.85
CA ALA A 380 -17.61 -47.19 -95.13
C ALA A 380 -16.32 -46.70 -95.81
N THR A 381 -16.04 -45.39 -95.79
CA THR A 381 -14.79 -44.83 -96.35
C THR A 381 -13.54 -45.37 -95.63
N LEU A 382 -13.57 -45.45 -94.30
CA LEU A 382 -12.45 -46.01 -93.53
C LEU A 382 -12.29 -47.52 -93.74
N GLU A 383 -13.39 -48.25 -93.92
CA GLU A 383 -13.35 -49.68 -94.27
C GLU A 383 -12.60 -49.88 -95.60
N GLU A 384 -12.92 -49.09 -96.64
CA GLU A 384 -12.23 -49.15 -97.93
C GLU A 384 -10.73 -48.83 -97.82
N LEU A 385 -10.34 -47.78 -97.08
CA LEU A 385 -8.92 -47.44 -96.89
C LEU A 385 -8.16 -48.55 -96.15
N SER A 386 -8.77 -49.12 -95.12
CA SER A 386 -8.18 -50.23 -94.34
C SER A 386 -8.01 -51.53 -95.15
N ALA A 387 -8.53 -51.59 -96.39
CA ALA A 387 -8.31 -52.70 -97.31
C ALA A 387 -6.83 -52.87 -97.70
N ASN A 388 -6.05 -51.78 -97.73
CA ASN A 388 -4.64 -51.78 -98.11
C ASN A 388 -3.77 -51.04 -97.07
N PRO A 389 -3.09 -51.76 -96.14
CA PRO A 389 -2.37 -51.14 -95.01
C PRO A 389 -1.19 -50.25 -95.42
N VAL A 390 -0.56 -50.49 -96.57
CA VAL A 390 0.54 -49.65 -97.05
C VAL A 390 -0.02 -48.33 -97.56
N LEU A 391 -1.07 -48.40 -98.38
CA LEU A 391 -1.76 -47.21 -98.87
C LEU A 391 -2.37 -46.42 -97.71
N GLU A 392 -3.01 -47.08 -96.74
CA GLU A 392 -3.57 -46.46 -95.54
C GLU A 392 -2.55 -45.59 -94.80
N ARG A 393 -1.36 -46.14 -94.48
CA ARG A 393 -0.33 -45.38 -93.74
C ARG A 393 0.20 -44.19 -94.52
N ARG A 394 0.40 -44.34 -95.84
CA ARG A 394 0.93 -43.27 -96.69
C ARG A 394 -0.14 -42.20 -96.93
N THR A 395 -1.39 -42.59 -97.21
CA THR A 395 -2.55 -41.69 -97.28
C THR A 395 -2.75 -40.92 -95.97
N GLN A 396 -2.64 -41.57 -94.81
CA GLN A 396 -2.70 -40.89 -93.51
C GLN A 396 -1.56 -39.89 -93.32
N LEU A 397 -0.33 -40.24 -93.71
CA LEU A 397 0.81 -39.33 -93.65
C LEU A 397 0.57 -38.10 -94.54
N TYR A 398 0.17 -38.31 -95.79
CA TYR A 398 -0.10 -37.22 -96.71
C TYR A 398 -1.29 -36.38 -96.28
N ALA A 399 -2.36 -36.98 -95.76
CA ALA A 399 -3.50 -36.26 -95.20
C ALA A 399 -3.08 -35.36 -94.03
N ARG A 400 -2.14 -35.81 -93.18
CA ARG A 400 -1.58 -34.99 -92.09
C ARG A 400 -0.69 -33.86 -92.60
N VAL A 401 0.11 -34.11 -93.63
CA VAL A 401 0.92 -33.07 -94.27
C VAL A 401 0.00 -32.03 -94.93
N THR A 402 -1.03 -32.47 -95.65
CA THR A 402 -2.03 -31.59 -96.27
C THR A 402 -2.80 -30.79 -95.22
N GLY A 403 -3.23 -31.42 -94.12
CA GLY A 403 -3.84 -30.73 -92.98
C GLY A 403 -2.92 -29.65 -92.40
N TRP A 404 -1.64 -29.99 -92.15
CA TRP A 404 -0.65 -29.02 -91.66
C TRP A 404 -0.42 -27.86 -92.65
N MET A 405 -0.35 -28.16 -93.96
CA MET A 405 -0.20 -27.14 -95.01
C MET A 405 -1.39 -26.19 -95.02
N HIS A 406 -2.61 -26.72 -94.90
CA HIS A 406 -3.83 -25.93 -94.85
C HIS A 406 -3.87 -25.03 -93.60
N GLU A 407 -3.55 -25.57 -92.43
CA GLU A 407 -3.47 -24.81 -91.16
C GLU A 407 -2.48 -23.64 -91.22
N HIS A 408 -1.40 -23.77 -92.00
CA HIS A 408 -0.34 -22.77 -92.11
C HIS A 408 -0.43 -21.93 -93.40
N GLY A 409 -1.55 -22.02 -94.13
CA GLY A 409 -1.81 -21.21 -95.32
C GLY A 409 -0.87 -21.45 -96.50
N LYS A 410 -0.18 -22.60 -96.54
CA LYS A 410 0.71 -22.96 -97.65
C LYS A 410 -0.10 -23.58 -98.80
N ALA A 411 -0.05 -22.97 -99.97
CA ALA A 411 -0.62 -23.54 -101.19
C ALA A 411 0.09 -24.85 -101.54
N HIS A 412 -0.61 -25.79 -102.19
CA HIS A 412 0.02 -26.97 -102.79
C HIS A 412 0.84 -26.53 -104.00
N ASP A 413 2.10 -26.19 -103.75
CA ASP A 413 3.09 -25.85 -104.76
C ASP A 413 3.94 -27.08 -105.13
N ASP A 414 4.68 -26.98 -106.23
CA ASP A 414 5.56 -28.07 -106.71
C ASP A 414 6.81 -28.24 -105.83
N HIS A 415 6.75 -27.87 -104.55
CA HIS A 415 7.83 -27.94 -103.57
C HIS A 415 7.36 -28.58 -102.26
N CYS A 416 8.26 -29.27 -101.58
CA CYS A 416 7.97 -29.96 -100.34
C CYS A 416 7.76 -28.95 -99.23
N ALA A 417 6.58 -28.93 -98.61
CA ALA A 417 6.26 -27.96 -97.56
C ALA A 417 7.15 -28.05 -96.30
N VAL A 418 7.88 -29.17 -96.15
CA VAL A 418 8.80 -29.44 -95.02
C VAL A 418 10.23 -29.06 -95.36
N CYS A 419 10.80 -29.56 -96.47
CA CYS A 419 12.21 -29.36 -96.81
C CYS A 419 12.46 -28.38 -97.97
N HIS A 420 11.40 -27.82 -98.55
CA HIS A 420 11.40 -26.82 -99.62
C HIS A 420 12.04 -27.25 -100.95
N HIS A 421 12.44 -28.51 -101.12
CA HIS A 421 12.92 -29.03 -102.40
C HIS A 421 11.74 -29.26 -103.36
N SER A 422 11.96 -29.09 -104.67
CA SER A 422 10.91 -29.36 -105.65
C SER A 422 10.42 -30.81 -105.59
N LEU A 423 9.10 -31.00 -105.61
CA LEU A 423 8.41 -32.28 -105.70
C LEU A 423 8.22 -32.76 -107.15
N ALA A 424 8.66 -31.98 -108.14
CA ALA A 424 8.55 -32.36 -109.54
C ALA A 424 9.29 -33.68 -109.81
N GLY A 425 8.54 -34.72 -110.23
CA GLY A 425 9.07 -36.05 -110.49
C GLY A 425 9.42 -36.88 -109.25
N VAL A 426 9.10 -36.42 -108.04
CA VAL A 426 9.37 -37.15 -106.79
C VAL A 426 8.30 -38.23 -106.59
N ILE A 427 8.75 -39.48 -106.54
CA ILE A 427 7.91 -40.67 -106.37
C ILE A 427 8.01 -41.16 -104.92
N ASP A 428 6.86 -41.50 -104.34
CA ASP A 428 6.77 -42.21 -103.08
C ASP A 428 7.26 -43.65 -103.28
N VAL A 429 8.32 -44.02 -102.56
CA VAL A 429 8.96 -45.33 -102.71
C VAL A 429 8.04 -46.50 -102.33
N GLU A 430 7.07 -46.30 -101.43
CA GLU A 430 6.15 -47.35 -100.97
C GLU A 430 4.91 -47.50 -101.86
N THR A 431 4.33 -46.39 -102.34
CA THR A 431 3.12 -46.44 -103.17
C THR A 431 3.42 -46.44 -104.68
N GLY A 432 4.65 -46.08 -105.07
CA GLY A 432 5.06 -45.92 -106.47
C GLY A 432 4.41 -44.73 -107.19
N GLY A 433 3.56 -43.96 -106.51
CA GLY A 433 2.87 -42.79 -107.04
C GLY A 433 3.65 -41.49 -106.82
N LEU A 434 3.30 -40.43 -107.56
CA LEU A 434 3.88 -39.12 -107.34
C LEU A 434 3.40 -38.54 -106.01
N VAL A 435 4.34 -38.02 -105.20
CA VAL A 435 4.02 -37.42 -103.89
C VAL A 435 3.02 -36.27 -104.03
N ALA A 436 3.13 -35.48 -105.10
CA ALA A 436 2.21 -34.37 -105.38
C ALA A 436 0.76 -34.85 -105.64
N ASP A 437 0.58 -36.03 -106.26
CA ASP A 437 -0.75 -36.57 -106.51
C ASP A 437 -1.39 -37.11 -105.23
N HIS A 438 -0.59 -37.74 -104.36
CA HIS A 438 -1.08 -38.17 -103.05
C HIS A 438 -1.54 -36.98 -102.19
N LEU A 439 -0.76 -35.89 -102.15
CA LEU A 439 -1.15 -34.68 -101.42
C LEU A 439 -2.44 -34.05 -101.96
N ARG A 440 -2.67 -34.12 -103.28
CA ARG A 440 -3.89 -33.61 -103.93
C ARG A 440 -5.10 -34.50 -103.65
N GLN A 441 -4.95 -35.82 -103.74
CA GLN A 441 -6.04 -36.78 -103.51
C GLN A 441 -6.60 -36.73 -102.09
N VAL A 442 -5.74 -36.51 -101.10
CA VAL A 442 -6.16 -36.43 -99.70
C VAL A 442 -6.69 -35.06 -99.29
N ALA A 443 -6.66 -34.05 -100.17
CA ALA A 443 -6.99 -32.67 -99.79
C ALA A 443 -8.46 -32.48 -99.40
N GLU A 444 -9.39 -33.17 -100.06
CA GLU A 444 -10.83 -33.03 -99.82
C GLU A 444 -11.27 -33.70 -98.52
N ASP A 445 -10.78 -34.92 -98.25
CA ASP A 445 -11.17 -35.74 -97.08
C ASP A 445 -10.07 -35.83 -96.00
N SER A 446 -9.14 -34.87 -95.97
CA SER A 446 -7.94 -34.90 -95.11
C SER A 446 -8.27 -35.13 -93.63
N GLU A 447 -9.40 -34.60 -93.13
CA GLU A 447 -9.77 -34.73 -91.71
C GLU A 447 -10.17 -36.16 -91.32
N ILE A 448 -10.83 -36.91 -92.21
CA ILE A 448 -11.23 -38.30 -91.96
C ILE A 448 -10.04 -39.22 -92.26
N LEU A 449 -9.40 -39.04 -93.42
CA LEU A 449 -8.31 -39.90 -93.91
C LEU A 449 -7.02 -39.78 -93.08
N SER A 450 -6.85 -38.71 -92.28
CA SER A 450 -5.71 -38.56 -91.36
C SER A 450 -5.86 -39.32 -90.04
N LYS A 451 -7.10 -39.73 -89.70
CA LYS A 451 -7.45 -40.42 -88.46
C LYS A 451 -7.31 -41.94 -88.64
N THR A 452 -6.89 -42.62 -87.58
CA THR A 452 -7.06 -44.07 -87.46
C THR A 452 -8.51 -44.41 -87.09
N VAL A 453 -8.97 -45.64 -87.36
CA VAL A 453 -10.33 -46.09 -86.99
C VAL A 453 -10.64 -45.86 -85.52
N ALA A 454 -9.67 -46.07 -84.61
CA ALA A 454 -9.84 -45.83 -83.18
C ALA A 454 -10.07 -44.33 -82.87
N GLN A 455 -9.29 -43.44 -83.49
CA GLN A 455 -9.45 -42.00 -83.31
C GLN A 455 -10.77 -41.48 -83.87
N TRP A 456 -11.22 -42.04 -84.99
CA TRP A 456 -12.54 -41.76 -85.56
C TRP A 456 -13.68 -42.23 -84.63
N ALA A 457 -13.59 -43.45 -84.10
CA ALA A 457 -14.59 -43.99 -83.20
C ALA A 457 -14.71 -43.20 -81.87
N ASP A 458 -13.58 -42.74 -81.32
CA ASP A 458 -13.55 -41.87 -80.15
C ASP A 458 -14.16 -40.49 -80.45
N ALA A 459 -13.84 -39.91 -81.61
CA ALA A 459 -14.41 -38.64 -82.05
C ALA A 459 -15.94 -38.72 -82.18
N TRP A 460 -16.47 -39.78 -82.78
CA TRP A 460 -17.92 -40.00 -82.92
C TRP A 460 -18.61 -40.32 -81.60
N THR A 461 -17.97 -41.07 -80.70
CA THR A 461 -18.50 -41.29 -79.35
C THR A 461 -18.65 -39.96 -78.61
N GLY A 462 -17.66 -39.07 -78.73
CA GLY A 462 -17.73 -37.72 -78.19
C GLY A 462 -18.77 -36.83 -78.87
N LYS A 463 -18.92 -36.95 -80.20
CA LYS A 463 -19.90 -36.20 -80.99
C LYS A 463 -21.33 -36.57 -80.62
N LEU A 464 -21.65 -37.85 -80.56
CA LEU A 464 -22.96 -38.34 -80.10
C LEU A 464 -23.28 -37.85 -78.67
N ALA A 465 -22.30 -37.88 -77.78
CA ALA A 465 -22.51 -37.38 -76.42
C ALA A 465 -22.82 -35.87 -76.34
N ARG A 466 -22.31 -35.06 -77.28
CA ARG A 466 -22.53 -33.61 -77.32
C ARG A 466 -23.76 -33.20 -78.11
N ASP A 467 -23.93 -33.78 -79.30
CA ASP A 467 -24.84 -33.26 -80.32
C ASP A 467 -26.24 -33.89 -80.24
N LEU A 468 -26.44 -34.94 -79.44
CA LEU A 468 -27.76 -35.53 -79.22
C LEU A 468 -28.62 -34.66 -78.28
N PRO A 469 -29.95 -34.58 -78.50
CA PRO A 469 -30.88 -33.89 -77.60
C PRO A 469 -30.86 -34.44 -76.17
N ASP A 470 -31.13 -33.56 -75.19
CA ASP A 470 -31.10 -33.88 -73.76
C ASP A 470 -31.99 -35.08 -73.36
N ALA A 471 -33.10 -35.27 -74.07
CA ALA A 471 -34.04 -36.39 -73.90
C ALA A 471 -33.37 -37.75 -74.12
N LEU A 472 -32.47 -37.86 -75.09
CA LEU A 472 -31.80 -39.12 -75.44
C LEU A 472 -30.47 -39.27 -74.69
N ARG A 473 -29.76 -38.16 -74.43
CA ARG A 473 -28.41 -38.19 -73.85
C ARG A 473 -28.35 -38.92 -72.50
N ARG A 474 -29.39 -38.80 -71.67
CA ARG A 474 -29.46 -39.43 -70.33
C ARG A 474 -29.56 -40.96 -70.39
N ASP A 475 -30.20 -41.49 -71.43
CA ASP A 475 -30.44 -42.93 -71.60
C ASP A 475 -29.36 -43.63 -72.47
N LEU A 476 -28.31 -42.91 -72.89
CA LEU A 476 -27.13 -43.53 -73.54
C LEU A 476 -26.23 -44.27 -72.56
N GLN A 477 -26.27 -43.90 -71.28
CA GLN A 477 -25.36 -44.42 -70.25
C GLN A 477 -25.87 -45.70 -69.57
N LYS A 478 -27.19 -45.88 -69.46
CA LYS A 478 -27.85 -47.02 -68.82
C LYS A 478 -28.85 -47.69 -69.76
N ASP A 479 -29.12 -48.97 -69.56
CA ASP A 479 -30.11 -49.67 -70.38
C ASP A 479 -31.53 -49.25 -69.96
N LEU A 480 -32.40 -49.03 -70.95
CA LEU A 480 -33.82 -48.71 -70.73
C LEU A 480 -34.58 -49.94 -70.19
N PRO A 481 -35.65 -49.73 -69.38
CA PRO A 481 -36.54 -50.80 -68.90
C PRO A 481 -37.15 -51.64 -70.03
N GLU A 482 -37.91 -52.68 -69.67
CA GLU A 482 -38.58 -53.54 -70.67
C GLU A 482 -39.66 -52.81 -71.46
N SER A 483 -40.36 -51.84 -70.86
CA SER A 483 -41.36 -51.02 -71.55
C SER A 483 -41.55 -49.64 -70.88
N PRO A 484 -42.11 -48.64 -71.59
CA PRO A 484 -42.52 -47.38 -70.97
C PRO A 484 -43.56 -47.53 -69.86
N VAL A 485 -44.41 -48.57 -69.92
CA VAL A 485 -45.42 -48.90 -68.89
C VAL A 485 -44.77 -49.20 -67.53
N ALA A 486 -43.61 -49.84 -67.52
CA ALA A 486 -42.87 -50.11 -66.29
C ALA A 486 -42.44 -48.81 -65.57
N ILE A 487 -42.17 -47.74 -66.31
CA ILE A 487 -41.81 -46.42 -65.76
C ILE A 487 -43.04 -45.78 -65.07
N LEU A 488 -44.22 -45.89 -65.69
CA LEU A 488 -45.48 -45.42 -65.09
C LEU A 488 -45.82 -46.18 -63.80
N ARG A 489 -45.65 -47.52 -63.79
CA ARG A 489 -45.86 -48.34 -62.59
C ARG A 489 -44.93 -47.93 -61.44
N THR A 490 -43.65 -47.71 -61.75
CA THR A 490 -42.65 -47.27 -60.76
C THR A 490 -43.04 -45.92 -60.14
N ALA A 491 -43.55 -44.99 -60.95
CA ALA A 491 -44.01 -43.70 -60.43
C ALA A 491 -45.15 -43.85 -59.40
N LEU A 492 -46.15 -44.65 -59.72
CA LEU A 492 -47.37 -44.73 -58.91
C LEU A 492 -47.22 -45.58 -57.64
N LEU A 493 -46.30 -46.56 -57.64
CA LEU A 493 -46.16 -47.50 -56.53
C LEU A 493 -44.92 -47.27 -55.67
N ASP A 494 -43.83 -46.77 -56.26
CA ASP A 494 -42.58 -46.56 -55.53
C ASP A 494 -42.32 -45.06 -55.29
N ASP A 495 -42.35 -44.24 -56.33
CA ASP A 495 -42.08 -42.79 -56.17
C ASP A 495 -43.15 -42.11 -55.29
N LEU A 496 -44.43 -42.46 -55.46
CA LEU A 496 -45.52 -41.87 -54.69
C LEU A 496 -45.48 -42.28 -53.20
N PHE A 497 -45.26 -43.57 -52.92
CA PHE A 497 -45.28 -44.09 -51.53
C PHE A 497 -43.93 -43.95 -50.81
N SER A 498 -42.89 -43.48 -51.50
CA SER A 498 -41.65 -43.01 -50.87
C SER A 498 -41.72 -41.54 -50.46
N ALA A 499 -42.71 -40.76 -50.93
CA ALA A 499 -42.91 -39.38 -50.51
C ALA A 499 -43.33 -39.33 -49.02
N GLU A 500 -42.79 -38.38 -48.25
CA GLU A 500 -43.05 -38.23 -46.81
C GLU A 500 -44.55 -38.14 -46.45
N SER A 501 -45.37 -37.63 -47.37
CA SER A 501 -46.82 -37.56 -47.20
C SER A 501 -47.51 -38.93 -47.18
N PHE A 502 -46.86 -40.01 -47.64
CA PHE A 502 -47.41 -41.36 -47.70
C PHE A 502 -46.69 -42.39 -46.83
N THR A 503 -45.60 -42.05 -46.13
CA THR A 503 -44.76 -42.99 -45.37
C THR A 503 -45.28 -43.35 -43.97
N GLY A 504 -46.41 -42.76 -43.55
CA GLY A 504 -47.09 -43.04 -42.27
C GLY A 504 -48.38 -43.85 -42.43
N VAL A 505 -49.45 -43.40 -41.77
CA VAL A 505 -50.76 -44.06 -41.81
C VAL A 505 -51.32 -44.20 -43.23
N LEU A 506 -51.01 -43.25 -44.13
CA LEU A 506 -51.46 -43.27 -45.53
C LEU A 506 -50.76 -44.35 -46.40
N SER A 507 -49.72 -45.01 -45.90
CA SER A 507 -49.07 -46.14 -46.59
C SER A 507 -50.01 -47.33 -46.79
N SER A 508 -51.05 -47.46 -45.94
CA SER A 508 -52.05 -48.51 -46.04
C SER A 508 -52.90 -48.43 -47.32
N LEU A 509 -52.85 -47.30 -48.04
CA LEU A 509 -53.52 -47.13 -49.34
C LEU A 509 -52.77 -47.82 -50.50
N ARG A 510 -51.51 -48.22 -50.32
CA ARG A 510 -50.66 -48.82 -51.37
C ARG A 510 -51.27 -50.03 -52.07
N PRO A 511 -51.82 -51.06 -51.38
CA PRO A 511 -52.38 -52.24 -52.04
C PRO A 511 -53.56 -51.89 -52.97
N THR A 512 -54.37 -50.91 -52.58
CA THR A 512 -55.49 -50.42 -53.38
C THR A 512 -55.00 -49.70 -54.64
N VAL A 513 -53.97 -48.85 -54.52
CA VAL A 513 -53.35 -48.16 -55.66
C VAL A 513 -52.65 -49.12 -56.60
N GLU A 514 -52.00 -50.17 -56.07
CA GLU A 514 -51.39 -51.23 -56.87
C GLU A 514 -52.43 -51.96 -57.71
N THR A 515 -53.55 -52.36 -57.12
CA THR A 515 -54.64 -53.02 -57.85
C THR A 515 -55.18 -52.14 -58.99
N LEU A 516 -55.38 -50.84 -58.73
CA LEU A 516 -55.84 -49.89 -59.75
C LEU A 516 -54.79 -49.66 -60.86
N THR A 517 -53.52 -49.58 -60.49
CA THR A 517 -52.41 -49.40 -61.45
C THR A 517 -52.27 -50.61 -62.37
N ASP A 518 -52.43 -51.81 -61.82
CA ASP A 518 -52.32 -53.07 -62.56
C ASP A 518 -53.46 -53.23 -63.56
N GLN A 519 -54.68 -52.85 -63.16
CA GLN A 519 -55.84 -52.82 -64.05
C GLN A 519 -55.67 -51.79 -65.18
N ALA A 520 -55.29 -50.56 -64.84
CA ALA A 520 -55.13 -49.47 -65.81
C ALA A 520 -53.98 -49.70 -66.81
N THR A 521 -52.92 -50.42 -66.40
CA THR A 521 -51.77 -50.70 -67.27
C THR A 521 -51.93 -51.96 -68.13
N ALA A 522 -52.86 -52.85 -67.80
CA ALA A 522 -53.12 -54.07 -68.59
C ALA A 522 -53.68 -53.79 -69.99
N GLU A 523 -54.32 -52.63 -70.19
CA GLU A 523 -54.92 -52.24 -71.47
C GLU A 523 -53.93 -51.56 -72.44
N LEU A 524 -52.68 -51.31 -72.01
CA LEU A 524 -51.68 -50.61 -72.82
C LEU A 524 -50.93 -51.55 -73.81
N PRO A 525 -50.60 -51.09 -75.04
CA PRO A 525 -49.87 -51.92 -76.02
C PRO A 525 -48.46 -52.32 -75.59
N ALA A 526 -47.95 -53.44 -76.11
CA ALA A 526 -46.55 -53.84 -75.90
C ALA A 526 -45.58 -53.03 -76.78
N LEU A 527 -44.32 -52.86 -76.32
CA LEU A 527 -43.25 -52.25 -77.12
C LEU A 527 -42.70 -53.27 -78.14
N THR A 528 -42.58 -52.87 -79.40
CA THR A 528 -41.85 -53.64 -80.43
C THR A 528 -40.37 -53.27 -80.42
N GLU A 529 -39.46 -54.26 -80.29
CA GLU A 529 -38.01 -54.01 -80.27
C GLU A 529 -37.47 -53.65 -81.68
N PRO A 530 -36.63 -52.59 -81.81
CA PRO A 530 -36.14 -52.13 -83.11
C PRO A 530 -34.99 -53.00 -83.67
N GLU A 531 -34.86 -53.02 -85.00
CA GLU A 531 -33.75 -53.69 -85.69
C GLU A 531 -32.38 -53.05 -85.37
N GLN A 532 -31.36 -53.88 -85.12
CA GLN A 532 -30.01 -53.40 -84.81
C GLN A 532 -29.21 -53.12 -86.09
N ARG A 533 -28.59 -51.92 -86.19
CA ARG A 533 -27.63 -51.59 -87.27
C ARG A 533 -26.20 -51.88 -86.81
N VAL A 534 -25.40 -52.54 -87.66
CA VAL A 534 -24.04 -53.00 -87.32
C VAL A 534 -22.99 -52.32 -88.21
N LEU A 535 -21.89 -51.84 -87.61
CA LEU A 535 -20.78 -51.22 -88.33
C LEU A 535 -20.04 -52.23 -89.25
N PRO A 536 -19.41 -51.77 -90.36
CA PRO A 536 -18.56 -52.62 -91.22
C PRO A 536 -17.50 -53.41 -90.43
N THR A 537 -17.06 -54.57 -90.92
CA THR A 537 -16.38 -55.57 -90.07
C THR A 537 -15.02 -55.11 -89.55
N ARG A 538 -14.16 -54.49 -90.38
CA ARG A 538 -12.83 -54.03 -89.93
C ARG A 538 -12.95 -52.81 -89.03
N VAL A 539 -13.88 -51.90 -89.35
CA VAL A 539 -14.18 -50.73 -88.50
C VAL A 539 -14.79 -51.15 -87.16
N GLY A 540 -15.78 -52.03 -87.17
CA GLY A 540 -16.52 -52.52 -86.02
C GLY A 540 -15.64 -53.26 -85.00
N ALA A 541 -14.62 -53.98 -85.47
CA ALA A 541 -13.64 -54.63 -84.59
C ALA A 541 -12.89 -53.62 -83.70
N HIS A 542 -12.68 -52.40 -84.18
CA HIS A 542 -12.00 -51.33 -83.45
C HIS A 542 -12.96 -50.29 -82.82
N ALA A 543 -14.27 -50.38 -83.08
CA ALA A 543 -15.28 -49.41 -82.65
C ALA A 543 -16.43 -50.01 -81.78
N VAL A 544 -16.15 -51.06 -81.00
CA VAL A 544 -17.15 -51.81 -80.19
C VAL A 544 -18.00 -50.91 -79.28
N LYS A 545 -17.37 -49.94 -78.60
CA LYS A 545 -18.05 -49.00 -77.69
C LYS A 545 -19.05 -48.10 -78.42
N LEU A 546 -18.67 -47.64 -79.62
CA LEU A 546 -19.53 -46.82 -80.46
C LEU A 546 -20.75 -47.63 -80.92
N GLY A 547 -20.56 -48.89 -81.34
CA GLY A 547 -21.65 -49.80 -81.70
C GLY A 547 -22.66 -50.04 -80.56
N LYS A 548 -22.21 -50.24 -79.31
CA LYS A 548 -23.12 -50.38 -78.16
C LYS A 548 -23.91 -49.09 -77.88
N THR A 549 -23.25 -47.94 -78.00
CA THR A 549 -23.89 -46.63 -77.80
C THR A 549 -24.95 -46.37 -78.87
N LEU A 550 -24.68 -46.76 -80.12
CA LEU A 550 -25.61 -46.66 -81.22
C LEU A 550 -26.87 -47.52 -81.00
N ASN A 551 -26.72 -48.77 -80.57
CA ASN A 551 -27.88 -49.63 -80.30
C ASN A 551 -28.77 -49.09 -79.17
N ARG A 552 -28.19 -48.48 -78.13
CA ARG A 552 -28.95 -47.80 -77.07
C ARG A 552 -29.73 -46.60 -77.61
N LEU A 553 -29.11 -45.80 -78.47
CA LEU A 553 -29.76 -44.68 -79.13
C LEU A 553 -30.96 -45.15 -79.96
N ILE A 554 -30.81 -46.22 -80.75
CA ILE A 554 -31.89 -46.79 -81.57
C ILE A 554 -33.06 -47.26 -80.68
N ARG A 555 -32.78 -47.93 -79.55
CA ARG A 555 -33.82 -48.36 -78.60
C ARG A 555 -34.51 -47.19 -77.90
N ALA A 556 -33.77 -46.14 -77.56
CA ALA A 556 -34.34 -44.93 -76.98
C ALA A 556 -35.27 -44.19 -77.96
N LEU A 557 -34.94 -44.18 -79.25
CA LEU A 557 -35.82 -43.65 -80.29
C LEU A 557 -37.12 -44.47 -80.39
N ALA A 558 -37.05 -45.80 -80.30
CA ALA A 558 -38.26 -46.65 -80.26
C ALA A 558 -39.15 -46.38 -79.04
N PHE A 559 -38.57 -46.07 -77.87
CA PHE A 559 -39.32 -45.61 -76.69
C PHE A 559 -40.06 -44.29 -76.96
N VAL A 560 -39.39 -43.32 -77.59
CA VAL A 560 -39.99 -42.03 -77.95
C VAL A 560 -41.13 -42.22 -78.95
N ASP A 561 -40.94 -43.08 -79.97
CA ASP A 561 -41.96 -43.36 -80.97
C ASP A 561 -43.18 -44.03 -80.34
N TRP A 562 -42.97 -44.99 -79.43
CA TRP A 562 -44.06 -45.67 -78.69
C TRP A 562 -44.83 -44.69 -77.79
N ILE A 563 -44.13 -43.87 -77.00
CA ILE A 563 -44.77 -42.88 -76.11
C ILE A 563 -45.57 -41.87 -76.92
N THR A 564 -45.06 -41.46 -78.08
CA THR A 564 -45.74 -40.51 -78.96
C THR A 564 -47.00 -41.14 -79.58
N ALA A 565 -46.97 -42.41 -79.97
CA ALA A 565 -48.11 -43.12 -80.54
C ALA A 565 -49.22 -43.41 -79.51
N HIS A 566 -48.87 -43.72 -78.27
CA HIS A 566 -49.80 -44.19 -77.22
C HIS A 566 -50.02 -43.18 -76.09
N ARG A 567 -49.77 -41.89 -76.35
CA ARG A 567 -49.81 -40.83 -75.33
C ARG A 567 -51.18 -40.70 -74.65
N ASP A 568 -52.26 -40.74 -75.42
CA ASP A 568 -53.61 -40.53 -74.88
C ASP A 568 -54.05 -41.72 -74.00
N GLU A 569 -53.62 -42.94 -74.35
CA GLU A 569 -53.85 -44.16 -73.58
C GLU A 569 -53.09 -44.13 -72.24
N LEU A 570 -51.82 -43.69 -72.24
CA LEU A 570 -51.03 -43.49 -71.03
C LEU A 570 -51.65 -42.46 -70.07
N VAL A 571 -52.16 -41.35 -70.62
CA VAL A 571 -52.83 -40.31 -69.81
C VAL A 571 -54.14 -40.85 -69.24
N ALA A 572 -54.91 -41.62 -70.01
CA ALA A 572 -56.14 -42.25 -69.53
C ALA A 572 -55.87 -43.21 -68.34
N ALA A 573 -54.85 -44.07 -68.45
CA ALA A 573 -54.46 -44.98 -67.37
C ALA A 573 -54.03 -44.22 -66.10
N LEU A 574 -53.30 -43.11 -66.23
CA LEU A 574 -52.93 -42.26 -65.09
C LEU A 574 -54.16 -41.62 -64.43
N GLU A 575 -55.12 -41.14 -65.23
CA GLU A 575 -56.34 -40.52 -64.73
C GLU A 575 -57.25 -41.51 -64.00
N GLU A 576 -57.26 -42.77 -64.42
CA GLU A 576 -58.02 -43.84 -63.78
C GLU A 576 -57.51 -44.14 -62.36
N VAL A 577 -56.19 -44.28 -62.18
CA VAL A 577 -55.59 -44.47 -60.85
C VAL A 577 -55.76 -43.23 -59.96
N ARG A 578 -55.66 -42.03 -60.55
CA ARG A 578 -55.86 -40.76 -59.84
C ARG A 578 -57.30 -40.57 -59.36
N GLY A 579 -58.27 -40.95 -60.20
CA GLY A 579 -59.72 -40.82 -59.97
C GLY A 579 -60.28 -39.41 -60.26
N LYS A 580 -61.45 -39.34 -60.89
CA LYS A 580 -62.20 -38.09 -61.11
C LYS A 580 -62.92 -37.64 -59.83
N ALA A 581 -62.93 -36.34 -59.58
CA ALA A 581 -63.67 -35.73 -58.48
C ALA A 581 -65.03 -35.25 -58.99
N ASP A 582 -66.06 -36.11 -58.99
CA ASP A 582 -67.46 -35.65 -58.87
C ASP A 582 -68.45 -36.81 -58.58
N GLY A 583 -69.06 -36.73 -57.39
CA GLY A 583 -70.52 -36.73 -57.17
C GLY A 583 -71.36 -37.99 -57.46
N GLY A 584 -71.74 -38.70 -56.39
CA GLY A 584 -73.03 -39.40 -56.29
C GLY A 584 -72.94 -40.92 -56.05
N ASP A 585 -73.21 -41.35 -54.80
CA ASP A 585 -73.67 -42.67 -54.30
C ASP A 585 -73.13 -44.00 -54.86
N GLY A 586 -72.15 -44.01 -55.77
CA GLY A 586 -71.36 -45.18 -56.14
C GLY A 586 -70.02 -45.19 -55.42
N GLN A 587 -69.59 -46.34 -54.90
CA GLN A 587 -68.28 -46.56 -54.25
C GLN A 587 -67.13 -45.97 -55.09
N ALA A 588 -66.69 -44.75 -54.78
CA ALA A 588 -65.59 -44.09 -55.46
C ALA A 588 -64.26 -44.72 -55.02
N THR A 589 -63.62 -45.47 -55.91
CA THR A 589 -62.43 -46.31 -55.63
C THR A 589 -61.09 -45.60 -55.82
N GLY A 590 -61.04 -44.41 -56.43
CA GLY A 590 -59.78 -43.71 -56.76
C GLY A 590 -59.07 -43.02 -55.57
N LEU A 591 -57.74 -42.90 -55.66
CA LEU A 591 -56.87 -42.37 -54.59
C LEU A 591 -57.28 -40.97 -54.10
N ARG A 592 -57.64 -40.07 -55.03
CA ARG A 592 -58.06 -38.70 -54.67
C ARG A 592 -59.35 -38.66 -53.86
N ALA A 593 -60.30 -39.55 -54.14
CA ALA A 593 -61.58 -39.61 -53.42
C ALA A 593 -61.40 -40.10 -51.97
N GLN A 594 -60.53 -41.09 -51.77
CA GLN A 594 -60.19 -41.61 -50.45
C GLN A 594 -59.53 -40.54 -49.56
N LEU A 595 -58.60 -39.76 -50.10
CA LEU A 595 -57.94 -38.68 -49.37
C LEU A 595 -58.89 -37.51 -49.03
N ILE A 596 -59.84 -37.16 -49.91
CA ILE A 596 -60.85 -36.13 -49.62
C ILE A 596 -61.77 -36.55 -48.46
N ARG A 597 -62.15 -37.83 -48.41
CA ARG A 597 -62.97 -38.36 -47.31
C ARG A 597 -62.23 -38.30 -45.97
N LEU A 598 -60.94 -38.63 -45.95
CA LEU A 598 -60.09 -38.50 -44.77
C LEU A 598 -59.88 -37.03 -44.35
N ASP A 599 -59.71 -36.11 -45.31
CA ASP A 599 -59.59 -34.66 -45.03
C ASP A 599 -60.87 -34.08 -44.40
N ALA A 600 -62.05 -34.53 -44.83
CA ALA A 600 -63.33 -34.14 -44.21
C ALA A 600 -63.42 -34.61 -42.74
N ILE A 601 -62.98 -35.83 -42.44
CA ILE A 601 -62.94 -36.38 -41.08
C ILE A 601 -61.96 -35.59 -40.20
N VAL A 602 -60.77 -35.27 -40.71
CA VAL A 602 -59.76 -34.46 -40.02
C VAL A 602 -60.25 -33.02 -39.76
N LYS A 603 -60.91 -32.39 -40.73
CA LYS A 603 -61.51 -31.06 -40.56
C LYS A 603 -62.62 -31.05 -39.51
N GLY A 604 -63.37 -32.14 -39.38
CA GLY A 604 -64.41 -32.31 -38.37
C GLY A 604 -63.90 -32.21 -36.92
N VAL A 605 -62.66 -32.61 -36.65
CA VAL A 605 -62.05 -32.55 -35.31
C VAL A 605 -61.25 -31.26 -35.04
N ALA A 606 -61.17 -30.33 -35.99
CA ALA A 606 -60.42 -29.08 -35.85
C ALA A 606 -60.85 -28.20 -34.64
N PRO A 607 -62.15 -28.08 -34.29
CA PRO A 607 -62.56 -27.38 -33.07
C PRO A 607 -62.01 -28.00 -31.79
N ILE A 608 -61.90 -29.33 -31.75
CA ILE A 608 -61.36 -30.09 -30.61
C ILE A 608 -59.85 -29.86 -30.48
N ASN A 609 -59.11 -29.76 -31.58
CA ASN A 609 -57.69 -29.43 -31.57
C ASN A 609 -57.41 -28.06 -30.94
N ALA A 610 -58.21 -27.04 -31.27
CA ALA A 610 -58.12 -25.73 -30.63
C ALA A 610 -58.40 -25.79 -29.12
N ALA A 611 -59.38 -26.61 -28.70
CA ALA A 611 -59.69 -26.82 -27.29
C ALA A 611 -58.56 -27.54 -26.53
N ILE A 612 -57.90 -28.55 -27.15
CA ILE A 612 -56.72 -29.22 -26.60
C ILE A 612 -55.60 -28.20 -26.35
N ASP A 613 -55.30 -27.33 -27.32
CA ASP A 613 -54.25 -26.32 -27.18
C ASP A 613 -54.55 -25.28 -26.09
N LEU A 614 -55.80 -24.81 -26.01
CA LEU A 614 -56.22 -23.91 -24.94
C LEU A 614 -56.11 -24.58 -23.56
N SER A 615 -56.49 -25.86 -23.44
CA SER A 615 -56.33 -26.62 -22.18
C SER A 615 -54.86 -26.76 -21.75
N LYS A 616 -53.93 -26.97 -22.71
CA LYS A 616 -52.48 -27.03 -22.46
C LYS A 616 -51.94 -25.68 -22.01
N ARG A 617 -52.38 -24.58 -22.63
CA ARG A 617 -52.00 -23.21 -22.24
C ARG A 617 -52.49 -22.88 -20.83
N MET A 618 -53.73 -23.24 -20.50
CA MET A 618 -54.27 -23.10 -19.14
C MET A 618 -53.44 -23.90 -18.11
N SER A 619 -53.07 -25.16 -18.40
CA SER A 619 -52.22 -25.97 -17.52
C SER A 619 -50.82 -25.36 -17.34
N THR A 620 -50.22 -24.84 -18.42
CA THR A 620 -48.92 -24.17 -18.38
C THR A 620 -48.96 -22.92 -17.51
N ALA A 621 -50.01 -22.10 -17.66
CA ALA A 621 -50.23 -20.91 -16.83
C ALA A 621 -50.44 -21.28 -15.35
N GLN A 622 -51.13 -22.38 -15.04
CA GLN A 622 -51.29 -22.88 -13.66
C GLN A 622 -49.94 -23.27 -13.02
N VAL A 623 -49.08 -23.99 -13.74
CA VAL A 623 -47.74 -24.35 -13.25
C VAL A 623 -46.88 -23.10 -13.04
N ALA A 624 -46.93 -22.16 -14.00
CA ALA A 624 -46.22 -20.88 -13.89
C ALA A 624 -46.70 -20.06 -12.67
N HIS A 625 -48.02 -20.03 -12.43
CA HIS A 625 -48.64 -19.35 -11.30
C HIS A 625 -48.16 -19.92 -9.95
N LYS A 626 -48.22 -21.25 -9.77
CA LYS A 626 -47.72 -21.92 -8.55
C LYS A 626 -46.24 -21.66 -8.31
N ARG A 627 -45.41 -21.74 -9.36
CA ARG A 627 -43.98 -21.45 -9.27
C ARG A 627 -43.72 -19.99 -8.86
N LYS A 628 -44.48 -19.04 -9.42
CA LYS A 628 -44.31 -17.61 -9.14
C LYS A 628 -44.80 -17.24 -7.75
N LEU A 629 -45.89 -17.84 -7.27
CA LEU A 629 -46.34 -17.74 -5.88
C LEU A 629 -45.26 -18.20 -4.90
N LYS A 630 -44.68 -19.39 -5.14
CA LYS A 630 -43.57 -19.88 -4.32
C LYS A 630 -42.37 -18.93 -4.36
N ALA A 631 -42.01 -18.40 -5.53
CA ALA A 631 -40.90 -17.45 -5.64
C ALA A 631 -41.15 -16.11 -4.90
N ILE A 632 -42.41 -15.69 -4.73
CA ILE A 632 -42.78 -14.53 -3.91
C ILE A 632 -42.71 -14.87 -2.42
N GLU A 633 -43.14 -16.07 -2.03
CA GLU A 633 -43.01 -16.58 -0.66
C GLU A 633 -41.54 -16.73 -0.24
N ASP A 634 -40.69 -17.27 -1.12
CA ASP A 634 -39.25 -17.38 -0.92
C ASP A 634 -38.64 -15.97 -0.75
N CYS A 635 -39.06 -14.95 -1.53
CA CYS A 635 -38.64 -13.56 -1.28
C CYS A 635 -39.00 -13.07 0.14
N GLY A 636 -40.20 -13.38 0.61
CA GLY A 636 -40.65 -13.04 1.96
C GLY A 636 -39.80 -13.72 3.04
N THR A 637 -39.49 -15.00 2.83
CA THR A 637 -38.64 -15.79 3.74
C THR A 637 -37.20 -15.27 3.77
N ALA A 638 -36.62 -14.91 2.60
CA ALA A 638 -35.30 -14.28 2.54
C ALA A 638 -35.27 -12.95 3.28
N ALA A 639 -36.29 -12.10 3.06
CA ALA A 639 -36.37 -10.82 3.73
C ALA A 639 -36.46 -10.98 5.26
N ALA A 640 -37.26 -11.94 5.74
CA ALA A 640 -37.38 -12.25 7.16
C ALA A 640 -36.08 -12.80 7.76
N ALA A 641 -35.40 -13.71 7.06
CA ALA A 641 -34.10 -14.24 7.50
C ALA A 641 -33.01 -13.14 7.55
N LEU A 642 -33.02 -12.21 6.60
CA LEU A 642 -32.12 -11.04 6.62
C LEU A 642 -32.44 -10.09 7.78
N ASP A 643 -33.73 -9.96 8.16
CA ASP A 643 -34.15 -9.15 9.32
C ASP A 643 -33.56 -9.70 10.65
N GLU A 644 -33.22 -10.99 10.75
CA GLU A 644 -32.51 -11.55 11.91
C GLU A 644 -31.02 -11.18 11.98
N ILE A 645 -30.38 -10.91 10.83
CA ILE A 645 -28.95 -10.57 10.74
C ILE A 645 -28.72 -9.08 11.00
N ILE A 646 -29.67 -8.21 10.61
CA ILE A 646 -29.53 -6.75 10.71
C ILE A 646 -29.18 -6.28 12.14
N PRO A 647 -29.83 -6.77 13.22
CA PRO A 647 -29.52 -6.39 14.60
C PRO A 647 -28.08 -6.69 15.05
N VAL A 648 -27.39 -7.64 14.39
CA VAL A 648 -25.97 -7.93 14.68
C VAL A 648 -25.09 -6.71 14.39
N GLY A 649 -25.46 -5.90 13.40
CA GLY A 649 -24.77 -4.63 13.12
C GLY A 649 -24.91 -3.61 14.25
N ASP A 650 -26.11 -3.51 14.84
CA ASP A 650 -26.38 -2.62 15.97
C ASP A 650 -25.65 -3.08 17.23
N LEU A 651 -25.59 -4.39 17.48
CA LEU A 651 -24.77 -4.97 18.55
C LEU A 651 -23.28 -4.68 18.33
N ALA A 652 -22.79 -4.81 17.10
CA ALA A 652 -21.41 -4.50 16.76
C ALA A 652 -21.12 -3.01 16.93
N THR A 653 -22.03 -2.12 16.52
CA THR A 653 -21.92 -0.67 16.76
C THR A 653 -21.96 -0.34 18.25
N ALA A 654 -22.86 -0.94 19.04
CA ALA A 654 -22.90 -0.75 20.49
C ALA A 654 -21.61 -1.25 21.17
N GLN A 655 -21.02 -2.34 20.69
CA GLN A 655 -19.73 -2.83 21.18
C GLN A 655 -18.58 -1.89 20.80
N VAL A 656 -18.60 -1.30 19.60
CA VAL A 656 -17.65 -0.25 19.19
C VAL A 656 -17.80 0.98 20.10
N GLU A 657 -19.02 1.45 20.32
CA GLU A 657 -19.29 2.60 21.20
C GLU A 657 -18.90 2.32 22.66
N GLY A 658 -19.16 1.11 23.15
CA GLY A 658 -18.74 0.66 24.47
C GLY A 658 -17.21 0.58 24.61
N LEU A 659 -16.50 0.10 23.59
CA LEU A 659 -15.04 0.12 23.58
C LEU A 659 -14.51 1.56 23.50
N GLN A 660 -15.10 2.42 22.68
CA GLN A 660 -14.74 3.83 22.59
C GLN A 660 -14.88 4.53 23.94
N ALA A 661 -16.00 4.33 24.64
CA ALA A 661 -16.21 4.88 25.97
C ALA A 661 -15.11 4.42 26.95
N ARG A 662 -14.76 3.12 26.94
CA ARG A 662 -13.68 2.60 27.80
C ARG A 662 -12.30 3.16 27.45
N LEU A 663 -12.01 3.36 26.18
CA LEU A 663 -10.72 3.89 25.73
C LEU A 663 -10.62 5.41 25.92
N HIS A 664 -11.75 6.13 25.92
CA HIS A 664 -11.78 7.60 25.97
C HIS A 664 -11.09 8.15 27.22
N ASP A 665 -11.53 7.75 28.40
CA ASP A 665 -11.00 8.25 29.67
C ASP A 665 -9.50 7.95 29.80
N ARG A 666 -9.09 6.75 29.35
CA ARG A 666 -7.69 6.35 29.40
C ARG A 666 -6.84 7.08 28.35
N ALA A 667 -7.40 7.39 27.19
CA ALA A 667 -6.74 8.18 26.17
C ALA A 667 -6.57 9.64 26.61
N GLU A 668 -7.58 10.21 27.27
CA GLU A 668 -7.52 11.55 27.83
C GLU A 668 -6.48 11.63 28.95
N TYR A 669 -6.43 10.63 29.84
CA TYR A 669 -5.39 10.49 30.86
C TYR A 669 -3.98 10.60 30.25
N TRP A 670 -3.69 9.78 29.23
CA TRP A 670 -2.37 9.78 28.60
C TRP A 670 -2.07 11.07 27.85
N ARG A 671 -3.06 11.64 27.15
CA ARG A 671 -2.91 12.94 26.52
C ARG A 671 -2.55 14.02 27.54
N ASN A 672 -3.25 14.10 28.67
CA ASN A 672 -3.02 15.11 29.69
C ASN A 672 -1.67 14.93 30.40
N ALA A 673 -1.17 13.68 30.47
CA ALA A 673 0.18 13.41 30.95
C ALA A 673 1.25 13.94 29.98
N ILE A 674 1.02 13.83 28.67
CA ILE A 674 2.00 14.15 27.62
C ILE A 674 1.93 15.61 27.16
N TYR A 675 0.75 16.24 27.22
CA TYR A 675 0.50 17.55 26.61
C TYR A 675 -0.32 18.47 27.52
N GLN A 676 0.14 19.70 27.66
CA GLN A 676 -0.59 20.80 28.27
C GLN A 676 -0.90 21.89 27.25
N ASN A 677 -2.15 22.33 27.22
CA ASN A 677 -2.56 23.46 26.39
C ASN A 677 -1.82 24.75 26.83
N ALA A 678 -1.38 25.55 25.86
CA ALA A 678 -0.71 26.83 26.11
C ALA A 678 -1.57 27.84 26.86
N THR A 679 -2.90 27.75 26.73
CA THR A 679 -3.85 28.63 27.44
C THR A 679 -5.02 27.84 28.01
N THR A 680 -5.68 28.40 29.03
CA THR A 680 -6.94 27.87 29.56
C THR A 680 -8.09 27.95 28.55
N LEU A 681 -7.95 28.76 27.49
CA LEU A 681 -8.98 28.94 26.48
C LEU A 681 -8.96 27.89 25.36
N SER A 682 -7.87 27.13 25.22
CA SER A 682 -7.70 26.14 24.16
C SER A 682 -8.70 24.98 24.32
N PRO A 683 -9.34 24.52 23.22
CA PRO A 683 -10.32 23.45 23.27
C PRO A 683 -9.67 22.13 23.71
N LYS A 684 -10.41 21.32 24.47
CA LYS A 684 -9.97 20.02 24.98
C LYS A 684 -10.70 18.89 24.26
N PRO A 685 -10.13 17.68 24.15
CA PRO A 685 -10.87 16.54 23.62
C PRO A 685 -12.10 16.28 24.49
N CYS A 686 -13.26 16.23 23.84
CA CYS A 686 -14.53 15.89 24.50
C CYS A 686 -15.01 14.49 24.09
N ARG A 687 -14.59 14.01 22.91
CA ARG A 687 -14.97 12.68 22.42
C ARG A 687 -13.91 12.16 21.45
N THR A 688 -13.42 10.95 21.70
CA THR A 688 -12.67 10.17 20.72
C THR A 688 -13.56 9.06 20.20
N GLY A 689 -13.80 9.06 18.90
CA GLY A 689 -14.55 8.03 18.20
C GLY A 689 -13.71 7.36 17.14
N MET A 690 -14.14 6.20 16.70
CA MET A 690 -13.57 5.50 15.56
C MET A 690 -14.71 4.97 14.69
N THR A 691 -14.65 5.19 13.39
CA THR A 691 -15.63 4.59 12.49
C THR A 691 -15.36 3.09 12.36
N PRO A 692 -16.38 2.27 12.01
CA PRO A 692 -16.18 0.86 11.70
C PRO A 692 -15.19 0.61 10.54
N GLN A 693 -14.88 1.65 9.75
CA GLN A 693 -13.90 1.64 8.66
C GLN A 693 -12.48 2.03 9.14
N GLY A 694 -12.27 2.20 10.45
CA GLY A 694 -10.97 2.52 11.01
C GLY A 694 -10.55 3.99 10.89
N ALA A 695 -11.51 4.92 10.75
CA ALA A 695 -11.20 6.35 10.80
C ALA A 695 -11.30 6.87 12.24
N ILE A 696 -10.20 7.37 12.78
CA ILE A 696 -10.17 7.93 14.14
C ILE A 696 -10.66 9.38 14.07
N ALA A 697 -11.75 9.68 14.78
CA ALA A 697 -12.35 10.99 14.87
C ALA A 697 -12.14 11.55 16.29
N ILE A 698 -11.52 12.72 16.39
CA ILE A 698 -11.35 13.42 17.67
C ILE A 698 -12.21 14.67 17.61
N GLN A 699 -13.14 14.81 18.55
CA GLN A 699 -13.91 16.03 18.77
C GLN A 699 -13.26 16.78 19.93
N VAL A 700 -12.97 18.06 19.70
CA VAL A 700 -12.50 18.99 20.72
C VAL A 700 -13.56 20.03 20.98
N GLY A 701 -13.64 20.51 22.20
CA GLY A 701 -14.66 21.45 22.58
C GLY A 701 -14.36 22.16 23.89
N ARG A 702 -15.25 23.08 24.20
CA ARG A 702 -15.24 23.88 25.41
C ARG A 702 -16.65 24.43 25.67
N ASP A 703 -17.03 24.49 26.94
CA ASP A 703 -18.28 25.12 27.41
C ASP A 703 -19.53 24.64 26.64
N GLY A 704 -19.58 23.35 26.29
CA GLY A 704 -20.68 22.73 25.56
C GLY A 704 -20.62 22.83 24.03
N VAL A 705 -19.64 23.53 23.46
CA VAL A 705 -19.42 23.64 22.01
C VAL A 705 -18.33 22.67 21.56
N ASN A 706 -18.59 21.83 20.56
CA ASN A 706 -17.67 20.83 20.04
C ASN A 706 -17.43 21.00 18.54
N ALA A 707 -16.22 20.68 18.09
CA ALA A 707 -15.82 20.69 16.69
C ALA A 707 -14.76 19.59 16.41
N PRO A 708 -14.61 19.12 15.15
CA PRO A 708 -13.57 18.18 14.80
C PRO A 708 -12.17 18.76 15.06
N ALA A 709 -11.31 18.00 15.74
CA ALA A 709 -10.01 18.43 16.19
C ALA A 709 -9.11 18.91 15.04
N GLN A 710 -9.21 18.28 13.86
CA GLN A 710 -8.38 18.63 12.70
C GLN A 710 -8.55 20.08 12.22
N HIS A 711 -9.64 20.75 12.59
CA HIS A 711 -9.92 22.13 12.16
C HIS A 711 -9.60 23.17 13.23
N VAL A 712 -9.38 22.76 14.49
CA VAL A 712 -9.33 23.70 15.63
C VAL A 712 -8.11 23.48 16.53
N SER A 713 -7.51 22.28 16.53
CA SER A 713 -6.33 21.98 17.34
C SER A 713 -5.04 22.18 16.57
N ASN A 714 -3.98 22.61 17.26
CA ASN A 714 -2.64 22.64 16.69
C ASN A 714 -2.08 21.21 16.51
N ALA A 715 -1.01 21.08 15.70
CA ALA A 715 -0.41 19.79 15.38
C ALA A 715 0.04 19.01 16.62
N SER A 716 0.70 19.65 17.59
CA SER A 716 1.18 18.98 18.81
C SER A 716 0.03 18.41 19.66
N ALA A 717 -1.06 19.17 19.82
CA ALA A 717 -2.27 18.73 20.52
C ALA A 717 -2.94 17.54 19.81
N LEU A 718 -2.94 17.51 18.47
CA LEU A 718 -3.44 16.38 17.68
C LEU A 718 -2.56 15.14 17.87
N ARG A 719 -1.24 15.28 17.75
CA ARG A 719 -0.28 14.18 17.95
C ARG A 719 -0.35 13.62 19.36
N ALA A 720 -0.44 14.48 20.38
CA ALA A 720 -0.62 14.05 21.76
C ALA A 720 -1.93 13.28 21.97
N SER A 721 -3.02 13.69 21.30
CA SER A 721 -4.31 13.00 21.39
C SER A 721 -4.27 11.63 20.69
N LEU A 722 -3.59 11.53 19.55
CA LEU A 722 -3.36 10.26 18.86
C LEU A 722 -2.46 9.32 19.68
N LEU A 723 -1.37 9.84 20.25
CA LEU A 723 -0.48 9.08 21.12
C LEU A 723 -1.22 8.60 22.38
N GLY A 724 -2.04 9.46 22.98
CA GLY A 724 -2.90 9.09 24.12
C GLY A 724 -3.88 7.96 23.78
N PHE A 725 -4.56 8.05 22.63
CA PHE A 725 -5.43 6.98 22.14
C PHE A 725 -4.67 5.67 21.88
N TYR A 726 -3.52 5.75 21.22
CA TYR A 726 -2.66 4.60 20.97
C TYR A 726 -2.24 3.90 22.27
N LEU A 727 -1.78 4.66 23.29
CA LEU A 727 -1.37 4.09 24.57
C LEU A 727 -2.54 3.44 25.31
N ALA A 728 -3.73 4.07 25.31
CA ALA A 728 -4.94 3.50 25.89
C ALA A 728 -5.36 2.20 25.19
N PHE A 729 -5.33 2.19 23.85
CA PHE A 729 -5.63 1.02 23.06
C PHE A 729 -4.64 -0.11 23.31
N ARG A 730 -3.34 0.20 23.33
CA ARG A 730 -2.30 -0.77 23.64
C ARG A 730 -2.48 -1.42 25.00
N GLU A 731 -2.75 -0.62 26.03
CA GLU A 731 -3.02 -1.15 27.36
C GLU A 731 -4.26 -2.05 27.39
N HIS A 732 -5.30 -1.72 26.61
CA HIS A 732 -6.48 -2.57 26.51
C HIS A 732 -6.12 -3.93 25.92
N VAL A 733 -5.44 -3.95 24.77
CA VAL A 733 -5.01 -5.20 24.08
C VAL A 733 -4.10 -6.04 24.98
N LEU A 734 -3.12 -5.44 25.66
CA LEU A 734 -2.25 -6.19 26.57
C LEU A 734 -3.00 -6.80 27.77
N ARG A 735 -4.09 -6.16 28.21
CA ARG A 735 -4.94 -6.67 29.30
C ARG A 735 -5.88 -7.79 28.83
N THR A 736 -6.40 -7.71 27.61
CA THR A 736 -7.37 -8.68 27.05
C THR A 736 -6.67 -9.88 26.43
N ASP A 737 -5.70 -9.65 25.56
CA ASP A 737 -5.14 -10.65 24.64
C ASP A 737 -3.66 -10.96 24.90
N GLY A 738 -2.99 -10.18 25.74
CA GLY A 738 -1.53 -10.26 25.93
C GLY A 738 -0.77 -9.62 24.76
N GLY A 739 0.52 -9.93 24.60
CA GLY A 739 1.35 -9.36 23.55
C GLY A 739 2.78 -9.04 23.96
N LEU A 740 3.40 -8.10 23.24
CA LEU A 740 4.75 -7.63 23.57
C LEU A 740 4.68 -6.44 24.53
N SER A 741 5.44 -6.49 25.64
CA SER A 741 5.63 -5.34 26.53
C SER A 741 6.47 -4.23 25.88
N LEU A 742 7.12 -4.54 24.76
CA LEU A 742 7.93 -3.64 23.94
C LEU A 742 7.15 -2.47 23.34
N ILE A 743 7.79 -1.30 23.27
CA ILE A 743 7.41 -0.09 22.54
C ILE A 743 8.69 0.50 21.95
N ILE A 744 8.69 0.70 20.64
CA ILE A 744 9.78 1.35 19.91
C ILE A 744 9.34 2.76 19.54
N LEU A 745 10.17 3.75 19.91
CA LEU A 745 9.93 5.16 19.65
C LEU A 745 11.14 5.76 18.93
N ASP A 746 10.99 6.10 17.65
CA ASP A 746 12.04 6.75 16.87
C ASP A 746 11.86 8.27 16.95
N ASP A 747 12.81 8.98 17.58
CA ASP A 747 12.80 10.42 17.81
C ASP A 747 11.44 10.98 18.30
N PRO A 748 10.87 10.45 19.41
CA PRO A 748 9.51 10.80 19.85
C PRO A 748 9.33 12.26 20.24
N GLN A 749 10.43 12.99 20.51
CA GLN A 749 10.42 14.43 20.79
C GLN A 749 9.89 15.27 19.62
N ASP A 750 9.96 14.78 18.38
CA ASP A 750 9.50 15.51 17.19
C ASP A 750 7.96 15.52 17.05
N LEU A 751 7.26 14.69 17.83
CA LEU A 751 5.78 14.68 17.86
C LEU A 751 5.19 15.92 18.53
N LEU A 752 5.97 16.62 19.36
CA LEU A 752 5.49 17.67 20.24
C LEU A 752 6.33 18.95 20.12
N ASP A 753 5.74 20.07 20.54
CA ASP A 753 6.47 21.31 20.73
C ASP A 753 7.46 21.21 21.89
N TYR A 754 8.42 22.15 21.92
CA TYR A 754 9.54 22.13 22.87
C TYR A 754 9.07 22.07 24.34
N ASP A 755 8.02 22.82 24.68
CA ASP A 755 7.50 22.91 26.06
C ASP A 755 6.92 21.60 26.58
N ASN A 756 6.40 20.74 25.70
CA ASN A 756 5.81 19.45 26.09
C ASN A 756 6.79 18.28 26.03
N ARG A 757 8.05 18.47 25.61
CA ARG A 757 9.08 17.41 25.60
C ARG A 757 9.35 16.83 26.99
N ALA A 758 9.39 17.67 28.02
CA ALA A 758 9.60 17.22 29.39
C ALA A 758 8.41 16.40 29.94
N ARG A 759 7.19 16.75 29.52
CA ARG A 759 5.97 16.00 29.87
C ARG A 759 5.96 14.62 29.21
N LEU A 760 6.35 14.55 27.95
CA LEU A 760 6.54 13.28 27.25
C LEU A 760 7.56 12.40 27.97
N ALA A 761 8.73 12.94 28.31
CA ALA A 761 9.76 12.21 29.07
C ALA A 761 9.22 11.60 30.37
N ARG A 762 8.47 12.39 31.16
CA ARG A 762 7.82 11.91 32.40
C ARG A 762 6.74 10.85 32.12
N ALA A 763 5.97 11.00 31.05
CA ALA A 763 4.96 10.02 30.66
C ALA A 763 5.58 8.68 30.23
N LEU A 764 6.78 8.69 29.61
CA LEU A 764 7.51 7.46 29.28
C LEU A 764 7.98 6.72 30.54
N ASP A 765 8.45 7.43 31.57
CA ASP A 765 8.75 6.81 32.88
C ASP A 765 7.50 6.18 33.51
N GLN A 766 6.36 6.88 33.50
CA GLN A 766 5.08 6.34 33.99
C GLN A 766 4.66 5.07 33.23
N LEU A 767 4.86 5.04 31.92
CA LEU A 767 4.53 3.89 31.08
C LEU A 767 5.43 2.69 31.40
N ALA A 768 6.73 2.93 31.62
CA ALA A 768 7.67 1.91 32.07
C ALA A 768 7.39 1.42 33.51
N ALA A 769 6.88 2.30 34.38
CA ALA A 769 6.39 1.91 35.69
C ALA A 769 5.19 0.96 35.61
N GLY A 770 4.34 1.13 34.59
CA GLY A 770 3.23 0.23 34.25
C GLY A 770 3.62 -1.08 33.56
N GLY A 771 4.92 -1.40 33.44
CA GLY A 771 5.41 -2.65 32.86
C GLY A 771 5.75 -2.61 31.37
N ALA A 772 5.74 -1.43 30.73
CA ALA A 772 6.23 -1.31 29.37
C ALA A 772 7.76 -1.38 29.28
N GLN A 773 8.26 -2.03 28.24
CA GLN A 773 9.65 -1.95 27.82
C GLN A 773 9.75 -0.96 26.66
N ILE A 774 10.58 0.06 26.77
CA ILE A 774 10.68 1.17 25.82
C ILE A 774 12.09 1.19 25.23
N LEU A 775 12.20 1.08 23.91
CA LEU A 775 13.40 1.42 23.16
C LEU A 775 13.16 2.76 22.47
N ALA A 776 13.88 3.80 22.88
CA ALA A 776 13.75 5.14 22.31
C ALA A 776 15.05 5.57 21.66
N THR A 777 14.97 6.20 20.48
CA THR A 777 16.10 6.92 19.88
C THR A 777 15.92 8.41 20.10
N THR A 778 17.04 9.15 20.20
CA THR A 778 17.01 10.61 20.20
C THR A 778 18.26 11.18 19.55
N TYR A 779 18.11 12.17 18.67
CA TYR A 779 19.19 13.08 18.30
C TYR A 779 19.30 14.29 19.25
N ASP A 780 18.23 14.59 20.00
CA ASP A 780 18.15 15.70 20.93
C ASP A 780 18.73 15.29 22.30
N ARG A 781 19.95 15.77 22.57
CA ARG A 781 20.65 15.62 23.86
C ARG A 781 19.85 16.16 25.03
N SER A 782 19.11 17.25 24.85
CA SER A 782 18.33 17.86 25.93
C SER A 782 17.16 16.95 26.33
N PHE A 783 16.44 16.41 25.35
CA PHE A 783 15.37 15.44 25.58
C PHE A 783 15.90 14.15 26.22
N GLY A 784 17.00 13.59 25.68
CA GLY A 784 17.65 12.40 26.25
C GLY A 784 18.00 12.58 27.73
N ARG A 785 18.61 13.72 28.09
CA ARG A 785 18.92 14.06 29.49
C ARG A 785 17.68 14.20 30.36
N ILE A 786 16.60 14.82 29.87
CA ILE A 786 15.37 14.97 30.64
C ILE A 786 14.73 13.60 30.91
N LEU A 787 14.61 12.75 29.89
CA LEU A 787 14.07 11.39 30.02
C LEU A 787 14.90 10.56 31.01
N VAL A 788 16.22 10.63 30.88
CA VAL A 788 17.12 9.96 31.81
C VAL A 788 16.95 10.51 33.22
N ALA A 789 16.83 11.83 33.41
CA ALA A 789 16.65 12.42 34.74
C ALA A 789 15.34 11.99 35.41
N GLU A 790 14.22 11.99 34.67
CA GLU A 790 12.91 11.58 35.17
C GLU A 790 12.89 10.08 35.55
N ALA A 791 13.39 9.20 34.68
CA ALA A 791 13.38 7.74 34.90
C ALA A 791 14.49 7.22 35.82
N ARG A 792 15.44 8.10 36.20
CA ARG A 792 16.58 7.72 37.05
C ARG A 792 16.22 7.63 38.52
N GLY A 793 15.27 8.42 39.01
CA GLY A 793 14.79 8.32 40.39
C GLY A 793 14.24 6.93 40.73
N THR A 794 13.78 6.19 39.73
CA THR A 794 13.20 4.85 39.84
C THR A 794 14.12 3.73 39.32
N ASN A 795 15.35 4.06 38.89
CA ASN A 795 16.33 3.15 38.29
C ASN A 795 15.78 2.32 37.11
N ARG A 796 14.97 2.93 36.23
CA ARG A 796 14.32 2.25 35.10
C ARG A 796 14.97 2.52 33.74
N VAL A 797 16.08 3.24 33.69
CA VAL A 797 16.69 3.73 32.44
C VAL A 797 18.13 3.27 32.24
N GLU A 798 18.43 2.91 30.99
CA GLU A 798 19.74 2.65 30.43
C GLU A 798 19.99 3.63 29.27
N HIS A 799 21.04 4.44 29.36
CA HIS A 799 21.38 5.45 28.37
C HIS A 799 22.63 5.03 27.59
N ARG A 800 22.47 4.83 26.28
CA ARG A 800 23.51 4.37 25.36
C ARG A 800 23.80 5.42 24.30
N ALA A 801 25.08 5.68 24.04
CA ALA A 801 25.51 6.45 22.89
C ALA A 801 25.73 5.52 21.68
N VAL A 802 25.25 5.92 20.51
CA VAL A 802 25.34 5.17 19.25
C VAL A 802 26.50 5.68 18.41
N HIS A 803 27.35 4.77 17.95
CA HIS A 803 28.52 5.04 17.16
C HIS A 803 28.41 4.39 15.78
N PRO A 804 28.49 5.17 14.67
CA PRO A 804 28.19 4.65 13.34
C PRO A 804 29.18 3.61 12.83
N VAL A 805 28.74 2.85 11.84
CA VAL A 805 29.59 2.07 10.93
C VAL A 805 30.45 3.03 10.10
N HIS A 806 31.74 2.71 9.97
CA HIS A 806 32.68 3.43 9.11
C HIS A 806 33.80 2.51 8.60
N ALA A 807 34.74 3.06 7.81
CA ALA A 807 35.78 2.29 7.13
C ALA A 807 36.65 1.41 8.07
N SER A 808 36.82 1.80 9.34
CA SER A 808 37.59 1.08 10.34
C SER A 808 36.72 0.36 11.39
N ARG A 809 35.39 0.46 11.27
CA ARG A 809 34.40 -0.19 12.14
C ARG A 809 33.27 -0.77 11.29
N GLY A 810 33.36 -2.06 10.98
CA GLY A 810 32.41 -2.77 10.11
C GLY A 810 31.03 -3.02 10.73
N THR A 811 30.87 -2.86 12.05
CA THR A 811 29.61 -3.09 12.77
C THR A 811 29.35 -1.94 13.74
N LEU A 812 28.10 -1.47 13.82
CA LEU A 812 27.67 -0.41 14.73
C LEU A 812 28.00 -0.77 16.18
N GLU A 813 28.53 0.20 16.92
CA GLU A 813 28.86 0.04 18.34
C GLU A 813 27.96 0.91 19.22
N THR A 814 27.71 0.45 20.44
CA THR A 814 27.05 1.26 21.47
C THR A 814 27.91 1.30 22.73
N SER A 815 28.07 2.47 23.32
CA SER A 815 28.77 2.67 24.58
C SER A 815 27.83 3.27 25.62
N LEU A 816 28.22 3.27 26.90
CA LEU A 816 27.46 4.00 27.91
C LEU A 816 27.49 5.50 27.58
N ALA A 817 26.37 6.18 27.77
CA ALA A 817 26.37 7.64 27.78
C ALA A 817 27.15 8.16 29.00
N ILE A 818 27.57 9.42 28.93
CA ILE A 818 28.39 10.07 29.96
C ILE A 818 27.75 9.98 31.35
N GLU A 819 26.43 10.12 31.45
CA GLU A 819 25.72 10.09 32.72
C GLU A 819 25.68 8.68 33.35
N ASP A 820 25.67 7.63 32.53
CA ASP A 820 25.69 6.25 33.01
C ASP A 820 27.09 5.78 33.36
N LEU A 821 28.13 6.29 32.68
CA LEU A 821 29.51 6.11 33.12
C LEU A 821 29.77 6.81 34.47
N ASP A 822 29.19 8.01 34.67
CA ASP A 822 29.23 8.69 35.97
C ASP A 822 28.51 7.91 37.07
N ARG A 823 27.45 7.18 36.73
CA ARG A 823 26.79 6.25 37.66
C ARG A 823 27.73 5.10 38.01
N LYS A 824 28.38 4.44 37.04
CA LYS A 824 29.37 3.39 37.32
C LYS A 824 30.49 3.88 38.25
N ARG A 825 30.95 5.12 38.06
CA ARG A 825 31.88 5.78 38.99
C ARG A 825 31.28 5.96 40.38
N LYS A 826 30.03 6.45 40.49
CA LYS A 826 29.35 6.61 41.79
C LYS A 826 29.14 5.27 42.50
N ASP A 827 28.76 4.22 41.78
CA ASP A 827 28.57 2.87 42.32
C ASP A 827 29.91 2.34 42.86
N PHE A 828 31.00 2.51 42.10
CA PHE A 828 32.36 2.23 42.55
C PHE A 828 32.76 3.03 43.82
N VAL A 829 32.51 4.34 43.85
CA VAL A 829 32.84 5.19 45.00
C VAL A 829 32.00 4.84 46.23
N SER A 830 30.74 4.43 46.04
CA SER A 830 29.80 4.10 47.12
C SER A 830 30.06 2.71 47.71
N ASN A 831 30.64 1.79 46.93
CA ASN A 831 30.98 0.43 47.36
C ASN A 831 32.49 0.32 47.60
N ALA A 832 32.96 0.85 48.74
CA ALA A 832 34.36 0.73 49.15
C ALA A 832 34.84 -0.74 49.19
N ASP A 833 36.08 -0.98 48.77
CA ASP A 833 36.74 -2.29 48.71
C ASP A 833 36.12 -3.33 47.77
N SER A 834 35.13 -2.94 46.95
CA SER A 834 34.54 -3.83 45.94
C SER A 834 35.36 -3.86 44.65
N ALA A 835 36.16 -4.92 44.47
CA ALA A 835 36.86 -5.18 43.20
C ALA A 835 35.91 -5.28 41.97
N PRO A 836 34.73 -5.93 42.01
CA PRO A 836 33.83 -6.00 40.84
C PRO A 836 33.36 -4.65 40.33
N HIS A 837 32.89 -3.76 41.22
CA HIS A 837 32.49 -2.39 40.84
C HIS A 837 33.65 -1.55 40.29
N ALA A 838 34.86 -1.71 40.85
CA ALA A 838 36.06 -1.03 40.35
C ALA A 838 36.46 -1.51 38.94
N GLN A 839 36.46 -2.82 38.73
CA GLN A 839 36.76 -3.46 37.45
C GLN A 839 35.74 -3.07 36.38
N ASP A 840 34.45 -3.07 36.71
CA ASP A 840 33.39 -2.64 35.81
C ASP A 840 33.55 -1.16 35.43
N TYR A 841 33.81 -0.27 36.40
CA TYR A 841 34.04 1.15 36.11
C TYR A 841 35.27 1.37 35.21
N ALA A 842 36.39 0.69 35.48
CA ALA A 842 37.59 0.79 34.66
C ALA A 842 37.36 0.26 33.23
N ASN A 843 36.68 -0.87 33.07
CA ASN A 843 36.35 -1.45 31.77
C ASN A 843 35.39 -0.57 30.97
N GLN A 844 34.33 -0.06 31.58
CA GLN A 844 33.39 0.86 30.93
C GLN A 844 34.06 2.20 30.57
N SER A 845 35.00 2.69 31.39
CA SER A 845 35.79 3.88 31.07
C SER A 845 36.67 3.67 29.84
N ARG A 846 37.27 2.48 29.68
CA ARG A 846 38.04 2.14 28.48
C ARG A 846 37.15 2.10 27.24
N ILE A 847 36.05 1.34 27.28
CA ILE A 847 35.10 1.21 26.16
C ILE A 847 34.58 2.60 25.72
N PHE A 848 34.29 3.47 26.69
CA PHE A 848 33.86 4.85 26.43
C PHE A 848 34.92 5.67 25.68
N LEU A 849 36.19 5.61 26.11
CA LEU A 849 37.30 6.29 25.44
C LEU A 849 37.53 5.72 24.03
N GLU A 850 37.56 4.39 23.89
CA GLU A 850 37.75 3.69 22.62
C GLU A 850 36.67 4.08 21.61
N ALA A 851 35.40 4.02 22.00
CA ALA A 851 34.29 4.27 21.10
C ALA A 851 34.31 5.72 20.58
N ARG A 852 34.59 6.71 21.45
CA ARG A 852 34.67 8.14 21.10
C ARG A 852 35.88 8.47 20.24
N LEU A 853 37.03 7.87 20.52
CA LEU A 853 38.23 8.08 19.71
C LEU A 853 38.11 7.37 18.36
N GLY A 854 37.46 6.21 18.31
CA GLY A 854 37.20 5.47 17.08
C GLY A 854 36.47 6.31 16.02
N ASP A 855 35.47 7.10 16.45
CA ASP A 855 34.67 7.94 15.56
C ASP A 855 35.51 8.98 14.78
N LEU A 856 36.66 9.42 15.32
CA LEU A 856 37.54 10.38 14.65
C LEU A 856 38.17 9.80 13.37
N PHE A 857 38.24 8.48 13.25
CA PHE A 857 38.91 7.76 12.16
C PHE A 857 37.93 7.23 11.10
N ASP A 858 36.77 7.87 10.96
CA ASP A 858 35.80 7.61 9.90
C ASP A 858 36.29 8.13 8.52
N ASP A 859 37.20 9.11 8.47
CA ASP A 859 37.78 9.58 7.20
C ASP A 859 38.79 8.55 6.63
N PRO A 860 38.57 7.99 5.42
CA PRO A 860 39.49 7.04 4.79
C PRO A 860 40.89 7.60 4.52
N ALA A 861 41.06 8.93 4.43
CA ALA A 861 42.37 9.56 4.31
C ALA A 861 43.19 9.49 5.60
N TYR A 862 42.51 9.34 6.74
CA TYR A 862 43.11 9.29 8.08
C TYR A 862 42.60 8.07 8.86
N PRO A 863 42.83 6.84 8.38
CA PRO A 863 42.32 5.65 9.04
C PRO A 863 43.04 5.41 10.37
N ALA A 864 42.38 4.70 11.28
CA ALA A 864 42.93 4.30 12.58
C ALA A 864 44.21 3.45 12.41
N PHE A 865 44.28 2.67 11.34
CA PHE A 865 45.42 1.80 11.00
C PHE A 865 45.65 1.74 9.49
N SER A 866 46.86 1.35 9.09
CA SER A 866 47.25 1.12 7.70
C SER A 866 46.76 -0.22 7.12
N ALA A 867 46.23 -1.13 7.96
CA ALA A 867 45.57 -2.37 7.56
C ALA A 867 44.30 -2.57 8.42
N PRO A 868 43.25 -3.24 7.91
CA PRO A 868 42.07 -3.58 8.70
C PRO A 868 42.46 -4.47 9.89
N THR A 869 42.08 -4.09 11.10
CA THR A 869 42.25 -4.90 12.31
C THR A 869 40.90 -5.02 13.00
N ASP A 870 40.55 -6.21 13.47
CA ASP A 870 39.19 -6.54 13.94
C ASP A 870 38.69 -5.76 15.17
N ALA A 871 39.56 -5.09 15.92
CA ALA A 871 39.16 -4.22 17.04
C ALA A 871 40.27 -3.22 17.42
N PRO A 872 40.14 -1.92 17.09
CA PRO A 872 41.02 -0.88 17.59
C PRO A 872 40.98 -0.83 19.13
N THR A 873 42.11 -1.03 19.79
CA THR A 873 42.21 -0.82 21.24
C THR A 873 42.65 0.61 21.56
N LEU A 874 42.42 1.04 22.81
CA LEU A 874 42.63 2.42 23.24
C LEU A 874 44.03 2.97 22.91
N MET A 875 45.09 2.21 23.22
CA MET A 875 46.45 2.73 23.10
C MET A 875 46.91 2.92 21.65
N PRO A 876 46.64 1.97 20.74
CA PRO A 876 46.82 2.21 19.33
C PRO A 876 46.06 3.42 18.79
N LEU A 877 44.79 3.61 19.19
CA LEU A 877 43.99 4.77 18.79
C LEU A 877 44.64 6.10 19.24
N VAL A 878 45.09 6.15 20.50
CA VAL A 878 45.80 7.32 21.06
C VAL A 878 47.13 7.55 20.34
N GLY A 879 47.89 6.50 20.06
CA GLY A 879 49.15 6.60 19.32
C GLY A 879 48.95 7.13 17.90
N ARG A 880 47.91 6.65 17.21
CA ARG A 880 47.53 7.16 15.89
C ARG A 880 47.10 8.62 15.95
N LEU A 881 46.24 8.98 16.90
CA LEU A 881 45.79 10.36 17.10
C LEU A 881 46.97 11.31 17.32
N ARG A 882 47.92 10.95 18.21
CA ARG A 882 49.15 11.70 18.44
C ARG A 882 49.91 11.95 17.15
N SER A 883 50.07 10.92 16.30
CA SER A 883 50.78 11.07 15.03
C SER A 883 50.12 12.08 14.09
N LEU A 884 48.78 12.11 14.02
CA LEU A 884 48.03 13.03 13.16
C LEU A 884 48.03 14.46 13.70
N VAL A 885 47.96 14.63 15.02
CA VAL A 885 48.06 15.93 15.70
C VAL A 885 49.46 16.52 15.51
N THR A 886 50.52 15.73 15.71
CA THR A 886 51.90 16.18 15.46
C THR A 886 52.12 16.57 13.99
N ALA A 887 51.57 15.79 13.06
CA ALA A 887 51.67 16.07 11.63
C ALA A 887 50.76 17.22 11.15
N ARG A 888 49.83 17.71 11.98
CA ARG A 888 48.86 18.77 11.65
C ARG A 888 48.08 18.47 10.36
N SER A 889 47.67 17.21 10.19
CA SER A 889 47.24 16.64 8.91
C SER A 889 46.00 17.29 8.30
N ASN A 890 45.11 17.86 9.10
CA ASN A 890 43.95 18.65 8.65
C ASN A 890 43.55 19.69 9.71
N GLU A 891 42.44 20.41 9.46
CA GLU A 891 41.88 21.41 10.38
C GLU A 891 41.51 20.85 11.76
N LEU A 892 40.86 19.68 11.83
CA LEU A 892 40.52 19.01 13.09
C LEU A 892 41.77 18.69 13.92
N PHE A 893 42.79 18.08 13.31
CA PHE A 893 44.03 17.70 14.00
C PHE A 893 44.93 18.90 14.35
N ARG A 894 44.59 20.11 13.90
CA ARG A 894 45.19 21.37 14.37
C ARG A 894 44.49 21.95 15.60
N SER A 895 43.33 21.40 15.99
CA SER A 895 42.58 21.90 17.14
C SER A 895 43.41 21.77 18.44
N PRO A 896 43.46 22.83 19.26
CA PRO A 896 44.13 22.80 20.56
C PRO A 896 43.48 21.80 21.52
N VAL A 897 42.19 21.46 21.32
CA VAL A 897 41.47 20.47 22.13
C VAL A 897 42.10 19.09 21.96
N LEU A 898 42.40 18.70 20.73
CA LEU A 898 43.01 17.41 20.41
C LEU A 898 44.48 17.33 20.87
N SER A 899 45.24 18.41 20.75
CA SER A 899 46.62 18.48 21.30
C SER A 899 46.63 18.30 22.81
N ARG A 900 45.79 19.06 23.53
CA ARG A 900 45.69 18.95 25.00
C ARG A 900 45.30 17.55 25.47
N PHE A 901 44.42 16.87 24.74
CA PHE A 901 44.07 15.48 25.05
C PHE A 901 45.26 14.53 24.83
N CYS A 902 45.97 14.66 23.72
CA CYS A 902 47.14 13.84 23.41
C CYS A 902 48.27 14.01 24.43
N ASP A 903 48.42 15.22 24.96
CA ASP A 903 49.45 15.62 25.92
C ASP A 903 49.03 15.37 27.40
N ASP A 904 47.85 14.81 27.66
CA ASP A 904 47.40 14.53 29.05
C ASP A 904 48.36 13.54 29.75
N PRO A 905 48.89 13.88 30.95
CA PRO A 905 49.82 13.02 31.68
C PRO A 905 49.31 11.60 31.95
N ALA A 906 47.99 11.41 32.05
CA ALA A 906 47.40 10.09 32.29
C ALA A 906 47.55 9.12 31.10
N LEU A 907 47.84 9.65 29.90
CA LEU A 907 48.09 8.86 28.68
C LEU A 907 49.59 8.68 28.37
N ALA A 908 50.50 9.22 29.19
CA ALA A 908 51.93 9.08 28.99
C ALA A 908 52.39 7.61 29.08
N ASP A 909 53.49 7.26 28.43
CA ASP A 909 54.10 5.94 28.59
C ASP A 909 54.52 5.73 30.05
N GLY A 910 54.13 4.59 30.64
CA GLY A 910 54.40 4.27 32.05
C GLY A 910 53.43 4.89 33.07
N ALA A 911 52.43 5.67 32.65
CA ALA A 911 51.44 6.25 33.56
C ALA A 911 50.52 5.17 34.17
N GLU A 912 50.23 5.26 35.47
CA GLU A 912 49.33 4.34 36.17
C GLU A 912 47.90 4.26 35.58
N PRO A 913 47.23 5.38 35.22
CA PRO A 913 45.91 5.32 34.57
C PRO A 913 45.91 4.50 33.28
N ARG A 914 46.99 4.60 32.49
CA ARG A 914 47.18 3.84 31.26
C ARG A 914 47.38 2.34 31.53
N ARG A 915 48.09 1.94 32.59
CA ARG A 915 48.18 0.54 33.03
C ARG A 915 46.81 -0.01 33.38
N VAL A 916 46.03 0.72 34.18
CA VAL A 916 44.68 0.30 34.62
C VAL A 916 43.74 0.12 33.43
N LEU A 917 43.71 1.07 32.50
CA LEU A 917 42.89 0.99 31.28
C LEU A 917 43.28 -0.19 30.39
N ASN A 918 44.58 -0.48 30.25
CA ASN A 918 45.05 -1.65 29.48
C ASN A 918 44.74 -2.98 30.16
N GLN A 919 44.91 -3.09 31.48
CA GLN A 919 44.64 -4.33 32.22
C GLN A 919 43.15 -4.68 32.24
N ALA A 920 42.28 -3.67 32.20
CA ALA A 920 40.84 -3.87 32.07
C ALA A 920 40.43 -4.58 30.75
N HIS A 921 41.32 -4.67 29.74
CA HIS A 921 41.06 -5.24 28.41
C HIS A 921 41.39 -6.74 28.30
N HIS A 922 42.29 -7.26 29.13
CA HIS A 922 42.81 -8.63 28.99
C HIS A 922 42.18 -9.63 29.97
N ARG A 923 42.45 -10.93 29.81
CA ARG A 923 42.02 -12.02 30.71
C ARG A 923 42.36 -11.80 32.20
N ASP A 924 43.22 -10.82 32.50
CA ASP A 924 43.61 -10.38 33.84
C ASP A 924 42.75 -9.23 34.39
N ALA A 925 41.58 -8.93 33.82
CA ALA A 925 40.65 -7.93 34.38
C ALA A 925 40.33 -8.19 35.87
N ASN A 926 40.29 -9.46 36.27
CA ASN A 926 40.09 -9.89 37.66
C ASN A 926 41.29 -9.57 38.59
N ALA A 927 42.45 -9.17 38.05
CA ALA A 927 43.64 -8.81 38.79
C ALA A 927 43.64 -7.34 39.26
N LEU A 928 42.78 -6.49 38.70
CA LEU A 928 42.63 -5.10 39.15
C LEU A 928 41.94 -5.08 40.53
N SER A 929 42.63 -4.54 41.53
CA SER A 929 42.06 -4.33 42.85
C SER A 929 41.23 -3.04 42.92
N TYR A 930 40.41 -2.90 43.96
CA TYR A 930 39.72 -1.65 44.26
C TYR A 930 40.70 -0.46 44.39
N VAL A 931 41.87 -0.70 45.02
CA VAL A 931 42.89 0.34 45.26
C VAL A 931 43.54 0.81 43.96
N ASP A 932 43.79 -0.11 43.02
CA ASP A 932 44.35 0.24 41.70
C ASP A 932 43.50 1.29 40.98
N VAL A 933 42.18 1.07 40.94
CA VAL A 933 41.24 1.99 40.26
C VAL A 933 41.02 3.26 41.08
N LYS A 934 40.99 3.18 42.42
CA LYS A 934 40.86 4.34 43.31
C LYS A 934 42.00 5.33 43.15
N ASN A 935 43.23 4.84 42.99
CA ASN A 935 44.41 5.69 42.84
C ASN A 935 44.38 6.52 41.54
N VAL A 936 43.64 6.07 40.52
CA VAL A 936 43.57 6.73 39.20
C VAL A 936 42.18 7.33 38.90
N ASP A 937 41.24 7.31 39.85
CA ASP A 937 39.84 7.75 39.63
C ASP A 937 39.74 9.21 39.14
N ALA A 938 40.54 10.11 39.73
CA ALA A 938 40.58 11.51 39.31
C ALA A 938 41.07 11.67 37.86
N ASP A 939 42.03 10.85 37.44
CA ASP A 939 42.55 10.84 36.07
C ASP A 939 41.52 10.27 35.10
N LEU A 940 40.85 9.16 35.44
CA LEU A 940 39.77 8.59 34.61
C LEU A 940 38.61 9.58 34.42
N LYS A 941 38.21 10.28 35.49
CA LYS A 941 37.19 11.35 35.41
C LYS A 941 37.63 12.48 34.48
N ARG A 942 38.90 12.90 34.56
CA ARG A 942 39.47 13.96 33.70
C ARG A 942 39.52 13.51 32.25
N LEU A 943 40.03 12.32 31.97
CA LEU A 943 40.12 11.74 30.61
C LEU A 943 38.74 11.59 29.97
N ARG A 944 37.74 11.14 30.72
CA ARG A 944 36.34 11.10 30.28
C ARG A 944 35.85 12.47 29.82
N SER A 945 36.06 13.52 30.62
CA SER A 945 35.67 14.88 30.26
C SER A 945 36.50 15.46 29.11
N ALA A 946 37.75 15.02 28.95
CA ALA A 946 38.61 15.45 27.86
C ALA A 946 38.22 14.79 26.52
N VAL A 947 37.91 13.49 26.51
CA VAL A 947 37.49 12.79 25.28
C VAL A 947 36.15 13.29 24.74
N GLU A 948 35.21 13.66 25.62
CA GLU A 948 33.93 14.23 25.17
C GLU A 948 34.12 15.58 24.49
N ARG A 949 35.04 16.42 24.98
CA ARG A 949 35.42 17.66 24.29
C ARG A 949 36.06 17.38 22.94
N VAL A 950 36.93 16.38 22.85
CA VAL A 950 37.51 15.93 21.57
C VAL A 950 36.42 15.48 20.60
N HIS A 951 35.45 14.70 21.07
CA HIS A 951 34.36 14.21 20.27
C HIS A 951 33.38 15.32 19.82
N GLU A 952 33.14 16.32 20.66
CA GLU A 952 32.35 17.50 20.33
C GLU A 952 33.04 18.37 19.28
N GLU A 953 34.36 18.53 19.39
CA GLU A 953 35.19 19.20 18.40
C GLU A 953 35.18 18.46 17.05
N PHE A 954 35.21 17.12 17.08
CA PHE A 954 35.02 16.28 15.89
C PHE A 954 33.63 16.50 15.25
N ARG A 955 32.58 16.66 16.05
CA ARG A 955 31.23 16.96 15.53
C ARG A 955 31.18 18.33 14.85
N ARG A 956 31.74 19.37 15.47
CA ARG A 956 31.84 20.71 14.86
C ARG A 956 32.56 20.64 13.52
N TYR A 957 33.68 19.92 13.47
CA TYR A 957 34.41 19.68 12.22
C TYR A 957 33.54 19.05 11.14
N ARG A 958 32.76 18.02 11.49
CA ARG A 958 31.85 17.33 10.54
C ARG A 958 30.70 18.21 10.06
N TRP A 959 30.17 19.08 10.92
CA TRP A 959 29.15 20.06 10.54
C TRP A 959 29.70 21.32 9.87
N ARG A 960 31.02 21.42 9.71
CA ARG A 960 31.71 22.62 9.20
C ARG A 960 31.40 23.86 10.06
N GLU A 961 31.16 23.64 11.34
CA GLU A 961 31.09 24.71 12.33
C GLU A 961 32.50 25.14 12.71
N PRO A 962 32.70 26.41 13.10
CA PRO A 962 34.00 26.88 13.59
C PRO A 962 34.51 25.99 14.74
N LEU A 963 35.72 25.47 14.59
CA LEU A 963 36.40 24.75 15.66
C LEU A 963 36.77 25.71 16.79
N GLN A 964 36.97 25.16 17.99
CA GLN A 964 37.38 25.96 19.13
C GLN A 964 38.78 26.53 18.86
N GLU A 965 38.84 27.84 18.61
CA GLU A 965 40.11 28.55 18.51
C GLU A 965 40.85 28.44 19.85
N ALA A 966 42.18 28.42 19.77
CA ALA A 966 42.99 28.52 20.97
C ALA A 966 42.66 29.87 21.62
N VAL A 967 41.93 29.85 22.74
CA VAL A 967 41.75 31.03 23.57
C VAL A 967 43.15 31.58 23.84
N PRO A 968 43.50 32.80 23.40
CA PRO A 968 44.78 33.36 23.76
C PRO A 968 44.80 33.52 25.28
N ASP A 969 45.79 32.91 25.95
CA ASP A 969 46.00 33.00 27.40
C ASP A 969 46.27 34.44 27.92
N ASN A 970 46.15 35.46 27.06
CA ASN A 970 46.38 36.86 27.41
C ASN A 970 45.06 37.56 27.77
N VAL A 971 44.39 37.11 28.82
CA VAL A 971 43.38 37.95 29.47
C VAL A 971 44.12 38.90 30.40
N VAL A 972 44.17 40.18 30.05
CA VAL A 972 44.87 41.22 30.84
C VAL A 972 43.97 41.60 32.03
N PRO A 973 44.42 41.39 33.29
CA PRO A 973 43.67 41.83 34.46
C PRO A 973 43.42 43.34 34.44
N LEU A 974 42.35 43.78 35.07
CA LEU A 974 42.07 45.20 35.25
C LEU A 974 43.15 45.88 36.10
N THR A 975 43.36 47.18 35.90
CA THR A 975 44.17 47.99 36.81
C THR A 975 43.52 47.95 38.19
N VAL A 976 44.25 47.41 39.16
CA VAL A 976 43.84 47.32 40.56
C VAL A 976 43.78 48.71 41.18
N VAL A 977 42.79 48.93 42.05
CA VAL A 977 42.65 50.16 42.82
C VAL A 977 43.77 50.32 43.84
N THR A 978 44.36 51.50 43.95
CA THR A 978 45.26 51.81 45.07
C THR A 978 44.44 52.34 46.26
N ALA A 979 44.17 51.50 47.25
CA ALA A 979 43.49 51.90 48.48
C ALA A 979 44.47 52.50 49.51
N PRO A 980 44.16 53.63 50.16
CA PRO A 980 44.96 54.13 51.28
C PRO A 980 45.00 53.12 52.44
N ALA A 981 46.13 53.04 53.15
CA ALA A 981 46.29 52.07 54.23
C ALA A 981 45.34 52.37 55.40
N PHE A 982 44.49 51.41 55.75
CA PHE A 982 43.65 51.45 56.95
C PHE A 982 43.47 50.06 57.55
N ASN A 983 43.17 50.01 58.84
CA ASN A 983 42.80 48.78 59.55
C ASN A 983 41.79 49.15 60.65
N VAL A 984 40.52 48.85 60.42
CA VAL A 984 39.40 49.33 61.24
C VAL A 984 38.61 48.15 61.83
N PRO A 985 38.06 48.27 63.05
CA PRO A 985 37.24 47.20 63.63
C PRO A 985 35.89 47.06 62.92
N ILE A 986 35.40 45.82 62.83
CA ILE A 986 34.03 45.49 62.42
C ILE A 986 33.15 45.40 63.67
N VAL A 987 32.27 46.37 63.84
CA VAL A 987 31.30 46.43 64.94
C VAL A 987 30.06 45.60 64.58
N GLN A 988 29.54 44.81 65.53
CA GLN A 988 28.52 43.79 65.25
C GLN A 988 27.05 44.26 65.30
N ASP A 989 26.76 45.50 65.67
CA ASP A 989 25.39 45.91 65.99
C ASP A 989 24.89 47.05 65.10
N ILE A 990 24.47 46.75 63.86
CA ILE A 990 23.46 47.57 63.17
C ILE A 990 22.17 46.76 63.07
N ALA A 991 21.22 47.05 63.96
CA ALA A 991 19.84 46.57 63.94
C ALA A 991 18.97 47.66 63.29
N ALA A 992 18.10 47.31 62.36
CA ALA A 992 17.25 48.27 61.69
C ALA A 992 15.79 47.91 62.00
N PHE A 993 15.36 48.32 63.18
CA PHE A 993 14.24 47.72 63.91
C PHE A 993 12.85 47.85 63.25
N SER A 994 12.10 46.75 63.35
CA SER A 994 10.65 46.72 63.63
C SER A 994 10.33 45.51 64.54
N ASP A 995 9.93 45.81 65.77
CA ASP A 995 9.27 45.02 66.84
C ASP A 995 9.75 43.62 67.32
N ASN A 996 10.33 43.65 68.53
CA ASN A 996 10.27 42.73 69.69
C ASN A 996 11.03 41.36 69.79
N VAL A 997 11.52 41.15 71.04
CA VAL A 997 11.97 39.93 71.80
C VAL A 997 13.45 39.45 71.64
N PRO A 998 14.02 38.62 72.58
CA PRO A 998 14.67 38.94 73.86
C PRO A 998 16.20 38.62 73.94
N SER A 999 16.79 39.04 75.06
CA SER A 999 18.16 38.80 75.56
C SER A 999 18.75 37.40 75.33
N GLY A 1000 20.03 37.36 74.97
CA GLY A 1000 20.93 36.24 75.30
C GLY A 1000 22.02 35.99 74.26
N GLY A 1001 23.23 36.48 74.50
CA GLY A 1001 24.40 36.18 73.66
C GLY A 1001 25.71 36.60 74.31
N SER A 1002 26.33 35.63 74.99
CA SER A 1002 27.64 35.64 75.66
C SER A 1002 28.74 36.50 75.02
N GLN A 1003 29.48 37.20 75.88
CA GLN A 1003 30.81 37.76 75.61
C GLN A 1003 31.81 36.63 75.32
N ASP A 1004 32.41 36.64 74.12
CA ASP A 1004 33.84 36.37 73.84
C ASP A 1004 34.01 36.29 72.31
N VAL A 1005 34.37 37.39 71.66
CA VAL A 1005 34.80 37.36 70.24
C VAL A 1005 35.90 38.40 70.05
N GLY A 1006 37.07 37.96 69.58
CA GLY A 1006 38.12 38.87 69.13
C GLY A 1006 37.56 39.84 68.08
N LEU A 1007 37.88 41.13 68.22
CA LEU A 1007 37.43 42.17 67.29
C LEU A 1007 37.90 41.80 65.86
N GLU A 1008 36.96 41.42 65.01
CA GLU A 1008 37.20 41.19 63.59
C GLU A 1008 37.59 42.53 62.95
N MET A 1009 38.67 42.57 62.16
CA MET A 1009 39.21 43.80 61.57
C MET A 1009 39.04 43.77 60.05
N LEU A 1010 38.70 44.92 59.45
CA LEU A 1010 38.75 45.15 58.01
C LEU A 1010 39.98 45.98 57.66
N SER A 1011 40.85 45.42 56.82
CA SER A 1011 42.07 46.09 56.33
C SER A 1011 41.93 46.52 54.88
N SER A 1012 42.66 47.58 54.50
CA SER A 1012 42.82 48.02 53.11
C SER A 1012 43.32 46.94 52.16
N GLN A 1013 43.98 45.88 52.65
CA GLN A 1013 44.42 44.72 51.85
C GLN A 1013 43.28 44.02 51.11
N TRP A 1014 42.03 44.16 51.57
CA TRP A 1014 40.87 43.60 50.89
C TRP A 1014 40.68 44.14 49.47
N PHE A 1015 41.26 45.31 49.17
CA PHE A 1015 41.19 45.97 47.87
C PHE A 1015 42.34 45.60 46.90
N ASP A 1016 43.33 44.81 47.35
CA ASP A 1016 44.58 44.54 46.60
C ASP A 1016 44.39 43.77 45.29
N ASP A 1017 43.22 43.18 45.06
CA ASP A 1017 42.83 42.44 43.87
C ASP A 1017 41.51 42.99 43.28
N LYS A 1018 41.14 44.22 43.62
CA LYS A 1018 39.86 44.85 43.23
C LYS A 1018 40.07 46.05 42.31
N SER A 1019 39.07 46.35 41.49
CA SER A 1019 39.03 47.54 40.63
C SER A 1019 37.73 48.33 40.85
N LEU A 1020 37.72 49.61 40.48
CA LEU A 1020 36.57 50.49 40.68
C LEU A 1020 35.94 50.91 39.34
N PHE A 1021 34.61 50.83 39.25
CA PHE A 1021 33.86 51.30 38.08
C PHE A 1021 32.80 52.33 38.48
N TYR A 1022 32.83 53.51 37.88
CA TYR A 1022 31.73 54.47 37.98
C TYR A 1022 30.53 53.98 37.17
N VAL A 1023 29.37 53.79 37.80
CA VAL A 1023 28.13 53.34 37.16
C VAL A 1023 27.36 54.57 36.66
N ARG A 1024 27.29 54.76 35.34
CA ARG A 1024 26.69 55.95 34.72
C ARG A 1024 25.19 55.81 34.46
N ARG A 1025 24.72 54.59 34.26
CA ARG A 1025 23.34 54.29 33.87
C ARG A 1025 22.65 53.50 34.98
N ASP A 1026 21.33 53.65 35.06
CA ASP A 1026 20.50 52.90 36.00
C ASP A 1026 20.25 51.48 35.47
N THR A 1027 21.25 50.61 35.61
CA THR A 1027 21.25 49.24 35.06
C THR A 1027 21.53 48.16 36.11
N MET A 1028 21.84 48.53 37.35
CA MET A 1028 22.05 47.65 38.51
C MET A 1028 21.00 47.85 39.62
N GLY A 1029 19.91 48.55 39.30
CA GLY A 1029 18.73 48.74 40.12
C GLY A 1029 19.01 49.43 41.46
N PHE A 1030 18.26 49.03 42.48
CA PHE A 1030 18.36 49.58 43.84
C PHE A 1030 19.67 49.21 44.56
N THR A 1031 20.40 48.21 44.07
CA THR A 1031 21.64 47.70 44.66
C THR A 1031 22.80 48.67 44.45
N ILE A 1032 23.02 49.11 43.21
CA ILE A 1032 24.05 50.10 42.86
C ILE A 1032 23.41 51.14 41.93
N PRO A 1033 22.93 52.28 42.49
CA PRO A 1033 22.30 53.32 41.69
C PRO A 1033 23.27 54.00 40.72
N ALA A 1034 22.71 54.58 39.66
CA ALA A 1034 23.45 55.49 38.80
C ALA A 1034 24.12 56.62 39.62
N GLY A 1035 25.39 56.89 39.34
CA GLY A 1035 26.22 57.84 40.08
C GLY A 1035 27.09 57.20 41.18
N SER A 1036 26.86 55.94 41.52
CA SER A 1036 27.67 55.19 42.50
C SER A 1036 28.87 54.51 41.83
N ILE A 1037 29.80 54.00 42.65
CA ILE A 1037 30.98 53.26 42.18
C ILE A 1037 30.81 51.78 42.55
N ALA A 1038 30.90 50.88 41.57
CA ALA A 1038 30.96 49.44 41.80
C ALA A 1038 32.41 49.00 42.10
N ILE A 1039 32.57 48.13 43.08
CA ILE A 1039 33.84 47.46 43.41
C ILE A 1039 33.79 46.07 42.78
N VAL A 1040 34.77 45.73 41.94
CA VAL A 1040 34.80 44.47 41.20
C VAL A 1040 36.10 43.71 41.37
N GLU A 1041 36.08 42.40 41.14
CA GLU A 1041 37.31 41.60 41.02
C GLU A 1041 38.13 42.05 39.81
N ALA A 1042 39.43 42.32 40.01
CA ALA A 1042 40.32 42.80 38.96
C ALA A 1042 40.63 41.71 37.92
N ALA A 1043 40.75 40.46 38.37
CA ALA A 1043 40.83 39.29 37.49
C ALA A 1043 39.41 38.92 37.02
N PRO A 1044 39.22 38.61 35.72
CA PRO A 1044 37.95 38.06 35.27
C PRO A 1044 37.71 36.69 35.90
N SER A 1045 36.47 36.46 36.31
CA SER A 1045 36.05 35.27 37.03
C SER A 1045 34.89 34.57 36.31
N SER A 1046 34.33 33.52 36.91
CA SER A 1046 33.10 32.89 36.44
C SER A 1046 31.97 33.17 37.43
N PRO A 1047 31.33 34.35 37.39
CA PRO A 1047 30.29 34.72 38.34
C PRO A 1047 29.11 33.76 38.26
N ALA A 1048 28.45 33.56 39.40
CA ALA A 1048 27.29 32.69 39.52
C ALA A 1048 26.08 33.29 38.80
N ASP A 1049 25.07 32.46 38.53
CA ASP A 1049 23.79 32.97 38.03
C ASP A 1049 23.22 34.01 39.01
N HIS A 1050 22.59 35.05 38.46
CA HIS A 1050 22.09 36.22 39.17
C HIS A 1050 23.14 37.13 39.84
N ASP A 1051 24.45 36.92 39.67
CA ASP A 1051 25.46 37.87 40.18
C ASP A 1051 25.41 39.22 39.43
N LEU A 1052 25.74 40.30 40.14
CA LEU A 1052 26.02 41.60 39.50
C LEU A 1052 27.43 41.55 38.90
N VAL A 1053 27.57 41.98 37.65
CA VAL A 1053 28.82 41.89 36.90
C VAL A 1053 29.13 43.16 36.12
N ILE A 1054 30.41 43.40 35.91
CA ILE A 1054 30.91 44.27 34.84
C ILE A 1054 31.42 43.37 33.71
N GLY A 1055 30.73 43.37 32.57
CA GLY A 1055 31.15 42.67 31.36
C GLY A 1055 31.94 43.59 30.44
N ARG A 1056 33.12 43.17 29.99
CA ARG A 1056 33.99 43.98 29.12
C ARG A 1056 34.20 43.38 27.74
N ARG A 1057 34.19 44.26 26.73
CA ARG A 1057 34.63 43.96 25.35
C ARG A 1057 35.49 45.12 24.86
N GLY A 1058 36.80 44.99 24.98
CA GLY A 1058 37.73 46.10 24.71
C GLY A 1058 37.46 47.30 25.61
N THR A 1059 37.09 48.45 25.04
CA THR A 1059 36.77 49.70 25.77
C THR A 1059 35.32 49.79 26.24
N GLN A 1060 34.43 48.89 25.78
CA GLN A 1060 33.03 48.85 26.19
C GLN A 1060 32.89 48.11 27.53
N ALA A 1061 32.10 48.68 28.44
CA ALA A 1061 31.81 48.09 29.74
C ALA A 1061 30.30 48.14 30.04
N PHE A 1062 29.74 46.96 30.31
CA PHE A 1062 28.34 46.73 30.64
C PHE A 1062 28.20 46.48 32.14
N ALA A 1063 27.29 47.17 32.81
CA ALA A 1063 27.08 47.05 34.26
C ALA A 1063 25.69 46.49 34.55
N ARG A 1064 25.57 45.17 34.74
CA ARG A 1064 24.29 44.45 34.63
C ARG A 1064 24.24 43.19 35.50
N ARG A 1065 23.06 42.58 35.62
CA ARG A 1065 22.90 41.27 36.27
C ARG A 1065 23.11 40.14 35.27
N LEU A 1066 23.91 39.15 35.66
CA LEU A 1066 24.15 37.94 34.90
C LEU A 1066 22.96 36.98 35.02
N LEU A 1067 22.46 36.48 33.90
CA LEU A 1067 21.45 35.43 33.83
C LEU A 1067 22.01 34.26 33.02
N ARG A 1068 22.19 33.10 33.67
CA ARG A 1068 22.67 31.88 33.04
C ARG A 1068 21.50 30.92 32.81
N PRO A 1069 21.33 30.37 31.60
CA PRO A 1069 20.35 29.32 31.39
C PRO A 1069 20.75 28.07 32.17
N ARG A 1070 19.80 27.47 32.90
CA ARG A 1070 20.06 26.29 33.76
C ARG A 1070 20.73 25.12 33.04
N ASN A 1071 20.55 25.01 31.72
CA ASN A 1071 21.07 23.92 30.87
C ASN A 1071 21.50 24.39 29.46
N GLY A 1072 21.84 25.67 29.25
CA GLY A 1072 22.19 26.23 27.93
C GLY A 1072 23.64 26.70 27.85
N GLU A 1073 24.16 26.86 26.63
CA GLU A 1073 25.41 27.58 26.39
C GLU A 1073 25.15 29.10 26.28
N GLY A 1074 26.11 29.91 26.70
CA GLY A 1074 25.98 31.38 26.75
C GLY A 1074 25.39 31.92 28.05
N TYR A 1075 25.22 33.24 28.10
CA TYR A 1075 24.63 33.96 29.22
C TYR A 1075 23.99 35.26 28.73
N SER A 1076 23.12 35.84 29.55
CA SER A 1076 22.49 37.13 29.25
C SER A 1076 22.80 38.16 30.33
N LEU A 1077 23.01 39.41 29.92
CA LEU A 1077 23.20 40.55 30.81
C LEU A 1077 21.94 41.41 30.83
N ALA A 1078 21.17 41.28 31.91
CA ALA A 1078 19.92 42.00 32.14
C ALA A 1078 20.17 43.35 32.83
N ALA A 1079 19.56 44.41 32.32
CA ALA A 1079 19.58 45.71 32.97
C ALA A 1079 18.44 45.82 33.97
N GLU A 1080 18.77 46.06 35.23
CA GLU A 1080 17.79 46.33 36.29
C GLU A 1080 17.66 47.85 36.43
N ALA A 1081 16.53 48.42 36.03
CA ALA A 1081 16.25 49.83 36.22
C ALA A 1081 15.33 50.02 37.44
N THR A 1082 15.56 51.08 38.21
CA THR A 1082 14.68 51.46 39.33
C THR A 1082 13.30 51.91 38.84
N ASP A 1083 13.22 52.60 37.69
CA ASP A 1083 11.96 52.79 36.93
C ASP A 1083 11.85 51.73 35.82
N PRO A 1084 10.93 50.75 35.93
CA PRO A 1084 10.79 49.66 34.95
C PRO A 1084 10.41 50.14 33.54
N ARG A 1085 9.91 51.37 33.37
CA ARG A 1085 9.60 51.97 32.05
C ARG A 1085 10.84 52.48 31.33
N SER A 1086 11.96 52.63 32.04
CA SER A 1086 13.23 53.12 31.53
C SER A 1086 14.27 52.02 31.30
N GLY A 1087 13.86 50.75 31.45
CA GLY A 1087 14.73 49.57 31.37
C GLY A 1087 15.40 49.42 30.01
N ARG A 1088 16.69 49.07 30.03
CA ARG A 1088 17.46 48.76 28.81
C ARG A 1088 17.26 47.28 28.43
N PRO A 1089 17.37 46.94 27.13
CA PRO A 1089 17.16 45.57 26.67
C PRO A 1089 18.21 44.62 27.26
N THR A 1090 17.79 43.40 27.61
CA THR A 1090 18.68 42.29 27.95
C THR A 1090 19.54 41.91 26.75
N LEU A 1091 20.85 41.77 26.96
CA LEU A 1091 21.81 41.41 25.91
C LEU A 1091 22.21 39.94 26.09
N ALA A 1092 22.09 39.13 25.05
CA ALA A 1092 22.54 37.74 25.06
C ALA A 1092 23.94 37.65 24.46
N PHE A 1093 24.79 36.82 25.06
CA PHE A 1093 26.17 36.58 24.66
C PHE A 1093 26.46 35.08 24.67
N GLU A 1094 27.33 34.64 23.76
CA GLU A 1094 27.88 33.29 23.78
C GLU A 1094 28.96 33.16 24.86
N ASN A 1095 29.29 31.91 25.25
CA ASN A 1095 30.33 31.68 26.26
C ASN A 1095 31.66 32.26 25.74
N HIS A 1096 32.33 33.08 26.57
CA HIS A 1096 33.62 33.75 26.30
C HIS A 1096 33.60 35.03 25.45
N GLU A 1097 32.44 35.60 25.10
CA GLU A 1097 32.39 36.87 24.33
C GLU A 1097 32.77 38.13 25.14
N LEU A 1098 32.69 38.07 26.47
CA LEU A 1098 33.06 39.17 27.38
C LEU A 1098 33.94 38.67 28.51
N ASP A 1099 34.87 39.52 28.94
CA ASP A 1099 35.54 39.35 30.23
C ASP A 1099 34.58 39.76 31.34
N LEU A 1100 34.16 38.81 32.18
CA LEU A 1100 33.21 39.03 33.27
C LEU A 1100 33.95 39.28 34.58
N HIS A 1101 33.70 40.43 35.19
CA HIS A 1101 34.22 40.81 36.50
C HIS A 1101 33.09 40.86 37.51
N ARG A 1102 33.16 40.03 38.56
CA ARG A 1102 32.13 39.96 39.61
C ARG A 1102 32.13 41.25 40.43
N VAL A 1103 30.95 41.80 40.71
CA VAL A 1103 30.78 42.92 41.64
C VAL A 1103 30.76 42.40 43.07
N VAL A 1104 31.69 42.87 43.89
CA VAL A 1104 31.91 42.44 45.28
C VAL A 1104 31.66 43.56 46.29
N GLY A 1105 31.20 44.72 45.83
CA GLY A 1105 30.83 45.83 46.70
C GLY A 1105 30.45 47.08 45.93
N ALA A 1106 30.13 48.15 46.65
CA ALA A 1106 29.85 49.45 46.08
C ALA A 1106 30.26 50.59 47.02
N LEU A 1107 30.64 51.73 46.46
CA LEU A 1107 30.77 53.00 47.16
C LEU A 1107 29.61 53.90 46.74
N PHE A 1108 28.92 54.49 47.72
CA PHE A 1108 27.70 55.27 47.51
C PHE A 1108 27.95 56.79 47.47
N VAL A 1109 29.21 57.17 47.33
CA VAL A 1109 29.65 58.56 47.26
C VAL A 1109 29.24 59.20 45.94
N GLN A 1110 28.70 60.41 46.00
CA GLN A 1110 28.34 61.20 44.83
C GLN A 1110 29.59 61.81 44.18
N VAL A 1111 29.79 61.59 42.88
CA VAL A 1111 30.96 62.07 42.13
C VAL A 1111 30.52 62.63 40.78
N PRO A 1112 31.12 63.72 40.27
CA PRO A 1112 30.88 64.16 38.91
C PRO A 1112 31.18 63.03 37.91
N PRO A 1113 30.32 62.80 36.89
CA PRO A 1113 30.50 61.70 35.97
C PRO A 1113 31.80 61.88 35.15
N PRO A 1114 32.67 60.86 35.05
CA PRO A 1114 33.87 60.92 34.22
C PRO A 1114 33.51 61.09 32.72
N ALA A 1115 34.45 61.44 31.86
CA ALA A 1115 34.21 61.50 30.41
C ALA A 1115 33.93 60.09 29.84
N GLY A 1116 32.92 59.94 28.97
CA GLY A 1116 32.57 58.66 28.34
C GLY A 1116 31.08 58.47 28.08
N ARG A 1117 30.71 57.50 27.22
CA ARG A 1117 29.31 57.15 26.88
C ARG A 1117 28.85 55.77 27.39
N GLU A 1118 29.78 54.95 27.87
CA GLU A 1118 29.55 53.58 28.33
C GLU A 1118 28.69 53.49 29.60
N GLU A 1119 28.16 52.29 29.89
CA GLU A 1119 27.30 52.04 31.07
C GLU A 1119 28.10 52.13 32.37
N ALA A 1120 29.36 51.69 32.34
CA ALA A 1120 30.33 51.89 33.41
C ALA A 1120 31.69 52.36 32.89
N VAL A 1121 32.46 53.07 33.72
CA VAL A 1121 33.79 53.57 33.37
C VAL A 1121 34.78 53.21 34.48
N LEU A 1122 35.91 52.59 34.10
CA LEU A 1122 36.99 52.22 35.03
C LEU A 1122 37.62 53.48 35.67
N LEU A 1123 37.88 53.42 36.97
CA LEU A 1123 38.54 54.47 37.75
C LEU A 1123 39.90 53.98 38.25
N GLU A 1124 40.90 54.87 38.27
CA GLU A 1124 42.24 54.57 38.82
C GLU A 1124 42.25 54.51 40.37
N GLY A 1125 41.27 55.16 41.01
CA GLY A 1125 41.16 55.27 42.46
C GLY A 1125 40.00 56.16 42.89
N HIS A 1126 39.67 56.15 44.19
CA HIS A 1126 38.72 57.11 44.74
C HIS A 1126 39.10 57.53 46.18
N PRO A 1127 39.14 58.84 46.50
CA PRO A 1127 39.58 59.34 47.81
C PRO A 1127 38.67 58.89 48.97
N ALA A 1128 37.44 58.45 48.68
CA ALA A 1128 36.53 57.96 49.72
C ALA A 1128 37.07 56.76 50.52
N LEU A 1129 37.91 55.91 49.91
CA LEU A 1129 38.50 54.76 50.60
C LEU A 1129 39.44 55.19 51.76
N GLY A 1130 40.08 56.35 51.65
CA GLY A 1130 40.92 56.90 52.73
C GLY A 1130 40.12 57.55 53.86
N ARG A 1131 38.80 57.60 53.77
CA ARG A 1131 37.90 58.14 54.80
C ARG A 1131 37.24 57.05 55.63
N VAL A 1132 37.58 55.78 55.42
CA VAL A 1132 37.02 54.65 56.17
C VAL A 1132 37.63 54.64 57.58
N GLU A 1133 36.79 54.83 58.59
CA GLU A 1133 37.20 54.90 60.01
C GLU A 1133 36.71 53.69 60.82
N VAL A 1134 35.61 53.07 60.39
CA VAL A 1134 34.97 51.93 61.07
C VAL A 1134 34.22 51.08 60.06
N ALA A 1135 33.97 49.81 60.38
CA ALA A 1135 33.13 48.94 59.58
C ALA A 1135 31.99 48.36 60.44
N TYR A 1136 30.85 48.06 59.81
CA TYR A 1136 29.68 47.51 60.50
C TYR A 1136 29.15 46.26 59.81
N ARG A 1137 28.81 45.23 60.58
CA ARG A 1137 28.13 44.05 60.03
C ARG A 1137 26.62 44.21 60.10
N VAL A 1138 25.95 44.08 58.97
CA VAL A 1138 24.47 44.16 58.92
C VAL A 1138 23.85 42.89 59.46
N ARG A 1139 22.88 42.99 60.36
CA ARG A 1139 22.14 41.84 60.91
C ARG A 1139 20.73 41.66 60.34
N GLU A 1140 20.04 42.75 60.01
CA GLU A 1140 18.62 42.74 59.65
C GLU A 1140 18.33 43.10 58.18
N GLU A 1141 17.09 42.86 57.73
CA GLU A 1141 16.67 42.94 56.31
C GLU A 1141 16.16 44.31 55.87
N SER A 1142 16.10 45.32 56.73
CA SER A 1142 15.45 46.61 56.40
C SER A 1142 16.12 47.37 55.25
N ALA A 1143 17.38 47.05 54.93
CA ALA A 1143 18.16 47.67 53.88
C ALA A 1143 18.12 46.90 52.54
N VAL A 1144 17.39 45.79 52.48
CA VAL A 1144 17.22 44.96 51.27
C VAL A 1144 16.40 45.71 50.22
N PRO A 1145 16.78 45.68 48.93
CA PRO A 1145 17.86 44.89 48.32
C PRO A 1145 19.25 45.57 48.30
N ARG A 1146 19.37 46.79 48.85
CA ARG A 1146 20.58 47.62 48.73
C ARG A 1146 21.74 47.13 49.61
N VAL A 1147 21.45 46.63 50.80
CA VAL A 1147 22.40 45.93 51.67
C VAL A 1147 21.72 44.70 52.27
N MET A 1148 22.34 43.54 52.15
CA MET A 1148 21.82 42.26 52.65
C MET A 1148 22.37 41.94 54.05
N PRO A 1149 21.66 41.15 54.87
CA PRO A 1149 22.21 40.61 56.11
C PRO A 1149 23.57 39.92 55.91
N GLY A 1150 24.51 40.18 56.81
CA GLY A 1150 25.87 39.63 56.79
C GLY A 1150 26.90 40.43 55.98
N GLN A 1151 26.48 41.42 55.17
CA GLN A 1151 27.38 42.32 54.44
C GLN A 1151 28.04 43.35 55.37
N ILE A 1152 29.17 43.92 54.94
CA ILE A 1152 29.97 44.86 55.74
C ILE A 1152 29.82 46.27 55.18
N ILE A 1153 29.38 47.22 56.01
CA ILE A 1153 29.25 48.63 55.65
C ILE A 1153 30.53 49.37 56.02
N LEU A 1154 30.99 50.25 55.13
CA LEU A 1154 32.14 51.12 55.33
C LEU A 1154 31.68 52.46 55.92
N GLY A 1155 31.99 52.69 57.20
CA GLY A 1155 31.66 53.92 57.92
C GLY A 1155 32.81 54.93 57.87
N GLY A 1156 32.47 56.20 57.62
CA GLY A 1156 33.38 57.32 57.65
C GLY A 1156 33.30 58.14 58.94
N ALA A 1157 33.57 59.43 58.81
CA ALA A 1157 33.55 60.38 59.91
C ALA A 1157 32.20 60.42 60.66
N VAL A 1158 32.27 60.70 61.96
CA VAL A 1158 31.11 61.02 62.78
C VAL A 1158 30.56 62.39 62.40
N LEU A 1159 29.25 62.46 62.19
CA LEU A 1159 28.49 63.66 61.93
C LEU A 1159 27.89 64.19 63.25
N THR A 1160 28.03 65.48 63.49
CA THR A 1160 27.31 66.19 64.56
C THR A 1160 25.90 66.59 64.10
N SER A 1161 25.02 66.92 65.05
CA SER A 1161 23.64 67.38 64.75
C SER A 1161 23.61 68.55 63.76
N GLU A 1162 24.53 69.51 63.89
CA GLU A 1162 24.67 70.68 63.01
C GLU A 1162 25.10 70.32 61.57
N GLN A 1163 25.76 69.17 61.38
CA GLN A 1163 26.23 68.72 60.06
C GLN A 1163 25.16 67.97 59.26
N LEU A 1164 24.06 67.54 59.91
CA LEU A 1164 23.01 66.76 59.26
C LEU A 1164 22.25 67.54 58.19
N ASP A 1165 22.07 68.85 58.36
CA ASP A 1165 21.41 69.70 57.35
C ASP A 1165 22.15 69.72 56.01
N ALA A 1166 23.48 69.80 56.05
CA ALA A 1166 24.32 69.80 54.85
C ALA A 1166 24.42 68.43 54.18
N MET A 1167 24.01 67.37 54.88
CA MET A 1167 24.14 65.96 54.46
C MET A 1167 22.77 65.31 54.17
N GLU A 1168 21.73 66.11 53.93
CA GLU A 1168 20.43 65.61 53.49
C GLU A 1168 20.57 64.75 52.23
N GLY A 1169 19.93 63.59 52.23
CA GLY A 1169 20.00 62.58 51.16
C GLY A 1169 21.18 61.60 51.29
N GLU A 1170 22.16 61.84 52.16
CA GLU A 1170 23.27 60.92 52.39
C GLU A 1170 22.86 59.75 53.31
N MET A 1171 23.57 58.63 53.16
CA MET A 1171 23.33 57.45 53.99
C MET A 1171 24.18 57.50 55.25
N VAL A 1172 23.57 57.13 56.36
CA VAL A 1172 24.20 57.16 57.68
C VAL A 1172 23.86 55.92 58.50
N ALA A 1173 24.84 55.49 59.29
CA ALA A 1173 24.64 54.59 60.42
C ALA A 1173 24.45 55.46 61.67
N VAL A 1174 23.25 55.49 62.22
CA VAL A 1174 22.88 56.30 63.38
C VAL A 1174 22.91 55.43 64.63
N THR A 1175 23.80 55.74 65.57
CA THR A 1175 23.84 55.11 66.90
C THR A 1175 22.93 55.90 67.83
N LEU A 1176 22.06 55.21 68.55
CA LEU A 1176 21.12 55.77 69.53
C LEU A 1176 21.71 55.72 70.95
N GLU A 1177 21.14 56.49 71.89
CA GLU A 1177 21.59 56.52 73.29
C GLU A 1177 21.46 55.18 74.02
N ASP A 1178 20.56 54.29 73.57
CA ASP A 1178 20.36 52.93 74.11
C ASP A 1178 21.43 51.92 73.62
N GLY A 1179 22.29 52.34 72.69
CA GLY A 1179 23.36 51.53 72.12
C GLY A 1179 23.01 50.87 70.79
N ASP A 1180 21.75 50.95 70.34
CA ASP A 1180 21.35 50.40 69.05
C ASP A 1180 21.83 51.28 67.89
N SER A 1181 22.23 50.68 66.77
CA SER A 1181 22.58 51.44 65.56
C SER A 1181 21.68 51.10 64.39
N ILE A 1182 21.11 52.10 63.73
CA ILE A 1182 20.23 51.94 62.57
C ILE A 1182 20.87 52.47 61.29
N LEU A 1183 20.52 51.88 60.15
CA LEU A 1183 21.00 52.34 58.84
C LEU A 1183 19.89 53.05 58.07
N LYS A 1184 20.06 54.35 57.79
CA LYS A 1184 19.04 55.19 57.18
C LYS A 1184 19.63 56.24 56.24
N ARG A 1185 18.76 56.94 55.51
CA ARG A 1185 19.10 58.16 54.76
C ARG A 1185 18.69 59.37 55.56
N ILE A 1186 19.53 60.41 55.60
CA ILE A 1186 19.17 61.68 56.25
C ILE A 1186 18.05 62.33 55.43
N GLY A 1187 16.86 62.46 55.99
CA GLY A 1187 15.76 63.22 55.39
C GLY A 1187 15.67 64.64 55.97
N ALA A 1188 14.66 65.39 55.54
CA ALA A 1188 14.43 66.76 56.00
C ALA A 1188 14.05 66.83 57.50
N PRO A 1189 14.34 67.95 58.19
CA PRO A 1189 13.77 68.22 59.51
C PRO A 1189 12.23 68.31 59.41
N LEU A 1190 11.51 67.81 60.41
CA LEU A 1190 10.03 67.75 60.36
C LEU A 1190 9.37 69.13 60.28
N SER A 1191 9.99 70.14 60.88
CA SER A 1191 9.49 71.52 60.93
C SER A 1191 10.62 72.50 61.23
N ARG A 1192 10.54 73.73 60.70
CA ARG A 1192 11.43 74.84 61.07
C ARG A 1192 11.39 75.19 62.57
N SER A 1193 10.31 74.84 63.27
CA SER A 1193 10.15 75.07 64.72
C SER A 1193 10.69 73.93 65.58
N MET A 1194 11.04 72.78 65.00
CA MET A 1194 11.57 71.61 65.70
C MET A 1194 12.75 71.00 64.89
N PRO A 1195 13.84 71.76 64.70
CA PRO A 1195 14.98 71.30 63.89
C PRO A 1195 15.68 70.08 64.51
N TYR A 1196 15.54 69.87 65.81
CA TYR A 1196 16.05 68.71 66.54
C TYR A 1196 15.27 67.42 66.23
N LEU A 1197 14.10 67.47 65.58
CA LEU A 1197 13.35 66.28 65.14
C LEU A 1197 13.50 66.10 63.63
N ARG A 1198 14.17 65.02 63.23
CA ARG A 1198 14.45 64.72 61.82
C ARG A 1198 13.87 63.39 61.40
N GLN A 1199 13.32 63.35 60.18
CA GLN A 1199 12.93 62.11 59.56
C GLN A 1199 14.16 61.46 58.91
N PHE A 1200 14.48 60.25 59.33
CA PHE A 1200 15.47 59.38 58.71
C PHE A 1200 14.75 58.38 57.81
N GLU A 1201 14.99 58.49 56.51
CA GLU A 1201 14.29 57.73 55.49
C GLU A 1201 14.83 56.31 55.34
N THR A 1202 13.97 55.40 54.91
CA THR A 1202 14.37 54.05 54.54
C THR A 1202 15.26 54.04 53.29
N ILE A 1203 16.23 53.13 53.26
CA ILE A 1203 17.16 52.93 52.12
C ILE A 1203 16.89 51.64 51.33
N GLY A 1204 15.92 50.84 51.76
CA GLY A 1204 15.52 49.57 51.16
C GLY A 1204 13.99 49.46 51.04
N GLY A 1205 13.52 48.46 50.30
CA GLY A 1205 12.09 48.22 50.07
C GLY A 1205 11.36 47.58 51.25
N LEU A 1206 12.10 47.01 52.22
CA LEU A 1206 11.55 46.32 53.39
C LEU A 1206 11.66 47.13 54.69
N GLY A 1207 12.28 48.32 54.68
CA GLY A 1207 12.44 49.17 55.87
C GLY A 1207 11.43 50.32 55.94
N ALA A 1208 11.12 50.78 57.16
CA ALA A 1208 10.32 51.98 57.41
C ALA A 1208 11.20 53.23 57.69
N SER A 1209 10.70 54.41 57.37
CA SER A 1209 11.31 55.68 57.82
C SER A 1209 11.03 55.90 59.31
N VAL A 1210 11.95 56.52 60.04
CA VAL A 1210 11.84 56.78 61.49
C VAL A 1210 12.10 58.25 61.79
N VAL A 1211 11.44 58.79 62.81
CA VAL A 1211 11.73 60.14 63.31
C VAL A 1211 12.60 60.01 64.55
N LEU A 1212 13.74 60.69 64.56
CA LEU A 1212 14.69 60.70 65.68
C LEU A 1212 14.91 62.12 66.19
N ALA A 1213 15.15 62.23 67.49
CA ALA A 1213 15.69 63.44 68.08
C ALA A 1213 17.21 63.48 67.84
N THR A 1214 17.72 64.48 67.14
CA THR A 1214 19.16 64.63 66.85
C THR A 1214 19.96 65.11 68.05
N GLU A 1215 19.29 65.64 69.08
CA GLU A 1215 19.85 66.07 70.36
C GLU A 1215 18.78 66.02 71.44
N ARG A 1216 19.20 65.98 72.71
CA ARG A 1216 18.30 65.91 73.86
C ARG A 1216 17.79 67.31 74.22
N VAL A 1217 16.47 67.51 74.14
CA VAL A 1217 15.81 68.79 74.46
C VAL A 1217 14.82 68.59 75.61
N GLU A 1218 14.88 69.42 76.65
CA GLU A 1218 13.96 69.35 77.79
C GLU A 1218 12.50 69.61 77.35
N GLY A 1219 11.58 68.68 77.65
CA GLY A 1219 10.17 68.77 77.28
C GLY A 1219 9.80 68.19 75.91
N ALA A 1220 10.75 67.55 75.20
CA ALA A 1220 10.49 66.86 73.93
C ALA A 1220 9.64 65.58 74.09
N PRO A 1221 8.92 65.14 73.03
CA PRO A 1221 8.21 63.87 73.01
C PRO A 1221 9.15 62.66 73.18
N ASP A 1222 8.62 61.57 73.74
CA ASP A 1222 9.35 60.31 73.99
C ASP A 1222 9.73 59.62 72.66
N LEU A 1223 10.87 60.02 72.11
CA LEU A 1223 11.42 59.55 70.84
C LEU A 1223 12.89 59.13 71.04
N PRO A 1224 13.40 58.15 70.27
CA PRO A 1224 14.79 57.75 70.37
C PRO A 1224 15.73 58.91 70.03
N VAL A 1225 16.76 59.09 70.85
CA VAL A 1225 17.75 60.17 70.73
C VAL A 1225 19.02 59.63 70.08
N MET A 1226 19.50 60.34 69.07
CA MET A 1226 20.75 60.05 68.39
C MET A 1226 21.93 60.35 69.33
N LEU A 1227 22.77 59.34 69.58
CA LEU A 1227 24.07 59.51 70.22
C LEU A 1227 25.09 60.06 69.21
N ASN A 1228 25.15 59.47 68.02
CA ASN A 1228 25.93 59.98 66.89
C ASN A 1228 25.42 59.40 65.56
N ALA A 1229 25.76 60.04 64.45
CA ALA A 1229 25.58 59.48 63.11
C ALA A 1229 26.93 59.34 62.42
N ARG A 1230 27.14 58.27 61.66
CA ARG A 1230 28.33 58.08 60.84
C ARG A 1230 27.96 58.03 59.37
N LEU A 1231 28.70 58.76 58.55
CA LEU A 1231 28.50 58.72 57.10
C LEU A 1231 28.81 57.32 56.55
N VAL A 1232 27.93 56.79 55.72
CA VAL A 1232 28.12 55.49 55.05
C VAL A 1232 28.76 55.72 53.69
N LEU A 1233 29.99 55.26 53.55
CA LEU A 1233 30.79 55.45 52.33
C LEU A 1233 30.54 54.37 51.28
N GLY A 1234 30.15 53.17 51.71
CA GLY A 1234 29.96 52.03 50.83
C GLY A 1234 29.62 50.74 51.58
N VAL A 1235 29.58 49.66 50.83
CA VAL A 1235 29.28 48.30 51.30
C VAL A 1235 30.17 47.29 50.58
N VAL A 1236 30.56 46.26 51.32
CA VAL A 1236 31.30 45.10 50.84
C VAL A 1236 30.38 43.88 50.89
N TYR A 1237 30.20 43.26 49.74
CA TYR A 1237 29.45 42.01 49.56
C TYR A 1237 30.42 40.87 49.88
N ARG A 1238 30.08 40.08 50.89
CA ARG A 1238 30.98 39.06 51.47
C ARG A 1238 31.61 38.16 50.38
N SER A 1239 32.92 37.95 50.51
CA SER A 1239 33.75 36.98 49.79
C SER A 1239 33.33 35.54 50.07
#